data_AF-A0A948B5Y1-F1
#
_entry.id   AF-A0A948B5Y1-F1
#
_cell.length_a   1.000
_cell.length_b   1.000
_cell.length_c   1.000
_cell.angle_alpha   90.00
_cell.angle_beta   90.00
_cell.angle_gamma   90.00
#
_symmetry.space_group_name_H-M   'P 1'
#
loop_
_entity.id
_entity.type
_entity.pdbx_description
1 polymer ?
#
loop_
_entity_poly.entity_id
_entity_poly.type
_entity_poly.pdbx_seq_one_letter_code
_entity_poly.pdbx_strand_id
1 'polypeptide(L)'
;ADLAGSKTASDSEVIEVQVIEYTVTATNNGPDTATGVELTDILPESLQYNSHSNGTFSYASGIWTIGTLPAFGSTSLYINVTIREGTADSYITNGVCVTAADQYDPVSANNCTDNTIRVTMIVLARFEGLNDDGRVALEWETVAEIGTVGFHLYRREPGATEIVRVTEDLLPSVVGAPQGGIYRFVDPTAEPGRTYVYELEEVEAGGHRIRYGPFEVRPSVGKAARVAKAAPAEPFTSEVRVSAFREGRKQRAVATPTRAVARKTRRAADAEWPRLKIAISQAGLHLLDAEELAAAAGEAVEDVRDAIGRGEVLLSRQGKARAWYPAPDTNGLYFFAPALDSPFTTRDVYWVDWTNGLLMASVEAGQPGVAPASSTFEDTMRADSNVTPITYYAESVYDDYWIWSSLSAPKTKSFVLDVADPAASPGDPRAELTAWLWGATTTGRTNEHTVTLGLNGQDLVTEVWSGVGRHTVTTSLDPALLRDGANTVTVSAAKADGVPYSIIYVDKFDLRYPRLYRARDGRLDFPALPGASATVRGLASTGVVVMGVSAPSTPVWVSDLQAEPEAGGGYRVSFDSPVPEGQCWVAEESVVLRADDVVAAAPSAWRAASNRAEYVILTPASMAAAAEALAEHRRASGLVSVVVPLEEIYDEFHGGLEEPEAIRTFLAWAQAAWEQPPRYVLLAGLGTEDYKNHTGAAENRVPTMLLRQPDGLFCSDLWFADPDDDGIPNVAIGRLPVISAGELSETVAKIIRAETAAGGAWRQTVVLAADRPDSGGQFDRSSAGIQALLPRDYLARTVSVAALGFPDSRTTLQNYFRAGTAVVSYFGHGGMDRIAADTKTGQALLDADGIASLGNSNRLPFMTSMSCSLGRFSLPGYDCLGTVLLLQSNSGASAVWAPSGQSFNQPARVLADGFYKALFRNGTARIGDAVVQACEHYVEKGQMRGLLNVYNLIGDPAMPLTGTAFLGSSPSFASWQDVVFTDDELADPEVSGDWADPDGDGLPNIAEYALGWNPFVADGDFEILTGEASKPGAVTSGLVIEYQRRRGVRDVNFNIEAAETLVAQDWFDGGDYLAQEIVSDDGNGLTETVHLVIRRPDESKSPRLFIRLRLQP
;
A
#
# COMPACT_ATOMS: atom_id res chain seq x y z
N ALA A 1 -25.41 -52.00 13.33
CA ALA A 1 -25.48 -51.44 11.97
C ALA A 1 -24.32 -50.47 11.81
N ASP A 2 -23.56 -50.51 10.73
CA ASP A 2 -22.43 -49.61 10.45
C ASP A 2 -22.93 -48.41 9.63
N LEU A 3 -22.95 -47.20 10.19
CA LEU A 3 -23.53 -46.00 9.56
C LEU A 3 -22.46 -44.98 9.16
N ALA A 4 -22.31 -44.76 7.86
CA ALA A 4 -21.41 -43.76 7.30
C ALA A 4 -22.15 -42.50 6.81
N GLY A 5 -21.57 -41.33 7.07
CA GLY A 5 -22.04 -40.03 6.55
C GLY A 5 -21.03 -39.44 5.57
N SER A 6 -21.48 -38.97 4.40
CA SER A 6 -20.63 -38.28 3.42
C SER A 6 -21.27 -36.98 2.95
N LYS A 7 -20.44 -35.98 2.61
CA LYS A 7 -20.88 -34.68 2.12
C LYS A 7 -20.01 -34.18 0.97
N THR A 8 -20.64 -33.61 -0.05
CA THR A 8 -19.98 -33.00 -1.21
C THR A 8 -20.73 -31.75 -1.64
N ALA A 9 -20.02 -30.68 -1.99
CA ALA A 9 -20.61 -29.52 -2.65
C ALA A 9 -20.67 -29.73 -4.17
N SER A 10 -21.64 -29.08 -4.82
CA SER A 10 -21.75 -29.03 -6.29
C SER A 10 -20.58 -28.29 -6.95
N ASP A 11 -19.92 -27.41 -6.19
CA ASP A 11 -18.74 -26.64 -6.59
C ASP A 11 -17.79 -26.50 -5.40
N SER A 12 -16.48 -26.63 -5.63
CA SER A 12 -15.44 -26.45 -4.61
C SER A 12 -14.86 -25.04 -4.58
N GLU A 13 -15.17 -24.23 -5.59
CA GLU A 13 -14.74 -22.83 -5.73
C GLU A 13 -15.94 -21.97 -6.10
N VAL A 14 -16.18 -20.92 -5.34
CA VAL A 14 -17.42 -20.15 -5.44
C VAL A 14 -17.14 -18.66 -5.45
N ILE A 15 -18.09 -17.87 -5.96
CA ILE A 15 -18.12 -16.43 -5.73
C ILE A 15 -19.18 -16.12 -4.68
N GLU A 16 -19.08 -14.94 -4.10
CA GLU A 16 -20.14 -14.40 -3.26
C GLU A 16 -21.48 -14.41 -4.01
N VAL A 17 -22.59 -14.58 -3.27
CA VAL A 17 -23.96 -14.65 -3.80
C VAL A 17 -24.26 -15.86 -4.70
N GLN A 18 -23.28 -16.72 -4.98
CA GLN A 18 -23.50 -17.93 -5.75
C GLN A 18 -24.39 -18.91 -4.96
N VAL A 19 -25.33 -19.55 -5.63
CA VAL A 19 -26.10 -20.66 -5.05
C VAL A 19 -25.40 -21.97 -5.38
N ILE A 20 -25.10 -22.76 -4.35
CA ILE A 20 -24.53 -24.11 -4.49
C ILE A 20 -25.39 -25.14 -3.76
N GLU A 21 -25.26 -26.41 -4.17
CA GLU A 21 -25.97 -27.54 -3.57
C GLU A 21 -24.98 -28.44 -2.81
N TYR A 22 -25.24 -28.70 -1.54
CA TYR A 22 -24.59 -29.77 -0.80
C TYR A 22 -25.39 -31.07 -0.93
N THR A 23 -24.74 -32.13 -1.40
CA THR A 23 -25.26 -33.50 -1.35
C THR A 23 -24.73 -34.19 -0.10
N VAL A 24 -25.64 -34.51 0.82
CA VAL A 24 -25.39 -35.25 2.06
C VAL A 24 -25.90 -36.67 1.88
N THR A 25 -25.07 -37.69 2.10
CA THR A 25 -25.45 -39.10 1.93
C THR A 25 -25.21 -39.89 3.21
N ALA A 26 -26.24 -40.60 3.67
CA ALA A 26 -26.16 -41.57 4.74
C ALA A 26 -26.18 -42.98 4.17
N THR A 27 -25.26 -43.83 4.62
CA THR A 27 -25.11 -45.22 4.16
C THR A 27 -25.07 -46.16 5.36
N ASN A 28 -25.83 -47.25 5.31
CA ASN A 28 -25.71 -48.34 6.26
C ASN A 28 -24.94 -49.48 5.60
N ASN A 29 -23.67 -49.70 5.98
CA ASN A 29 -22.82 -50.75 5.44
C ASN A 29 -23.22 -52.17 5.93
N GLY A 30 -24.28 -52.28 6.74
CA GLY A 30 -24.84 -53.54 7.22
C GLY A 30 -24.13 -54.10 8.47
N PRO A 31 -24.34 -55.39 8.79
CA PRO A 31 -25.37 -56.27 8.21
C PRO A 31 -26.78 -56.01 8.78
N ASP A 32 -26.91 -55.21 9.83
CA ASP A 32 -28.19 -54.96 10.50
C ASP A 32 -28.92 -53.76 9.89
N THR A 33 -30.25 -53.78 9.89
CA THR A 33 -31.07 -52.58 9.60
C THR A 33 -30.93 -51.58 10.74
N ALA A 34 -30.74 -50.29 10.41
CA ALA A 34 -30.67 -49.21 11.37
C ALA A 34 -32.03 -48.50 11.51
N THR A 35 -32.46 -48.21 12.73
CA THR A 35 -33.68 -47.46 13.08
C THR A 35 -33.32 -46.27 13.96
N GLY A 36 -34.20 -45.26 14.01
CA GLY A 36 -33.93 -44.01 14.73
C GLY A 36 -32.76 -43.21 14.16
N VAL A 37 -32.45 -43.36 12.87
CA VAL A 37 -31.26 -42.74 12.25
C VAL A 37 -31.46 -41.24 12.05
N GLU A 38 -30.52 -40.44 12.55
CA GLU A 38 -30.43 -39.00 12.33
C GLU A 38 -29.00 -38.57 12.01
N LEU A 39 -28.85 -37.63 11.08
CA LEU A 39 -27.59 -36.93 10.82
C LEU A 39 -27.76 -35.45 11.18
N THR A 40 -26.68 -34.82 11.65
CA THR A 40 -26.64 -33.38 11.94
C THR A 40 -25.66 -32.68 11.02
N ASP A 41 -26.13 -31.60 10.40
CA ASP A 41 -25.46 -30.71 9.45
C ASP A 41 -25.81 -29.26 9.80
N ILE A 42 -24.97 -28.64 10.61
CA ILE A 42 -25.13 -27.24 11.04
C ILE A 42 -24.37 -26.37 10.03
N LEU A 43 -25.12 -25.63 9.21
CA LEU A 43 -24.52 -24.74 8.22
C LEU A 43 -23.74 -23.61 8.94
N PRO A 44 -22.47 -23.37 8.60
CA PRO A 44 -21.69 -22.24 9.13
C PRO A 44 -22.33 -20.90 8.73
N GLU A 45 -22.03 -19.85 9.49
CA GLU A 45 -22.60 -18.52 9.26
C GLU A 45 -22.32 -17.97 7.85
N SER A 46 -21.23 -18.41 7.21
CA SER A 46 -20.84 -18.09 5.83
C SER A 46 -21.76 -18.68 4.75
N LEU A 47 -22.73 -19.52 5.11
CA LEU A 47 -23.74 -20.08 4.21
C LEU A 47 -25.14 -19.61 4.60
N GLN A 48 -25.90 -19.13 3.63
CA GLN A 48 -27.32 -18.83 3.79
C GLN A 48 -28.16 -19.99 3.28
N TYR A 49 -28.95 -20.61 4.16
CA TYR A 49 -29.88 -21.66 3.75
C TYR A 49 -30.98 -21.10 2.83
N ASN A 50 -31.19 -21.74 1.68
CA ASN A 50 -32.27 -21.41 0.75
C ASN A 50 -33.40 -22.45 0.84
N SER A 51 -33.05 -23.72 0.60
CA SER A 51 -34.01 -24.82 0.57
C SER A 51 -33.31 -26.18 0.74
N HIS A 52 -34.09 -27.24 0.95
CA HIS A 52 -33.61 -28.61 0.83
C HIS A 52 -34.61 -29.48 0.08
N SER A 53 -34.15 -30.61 -0.44
CA SER A 53 -35.02 -31.63 -1.05
C SER A 53 -34.55 -33.04 -0.69
N ASN A 54 -35.46 -34.02 -0.85
CA ASN A 54 -35.22 -35.44 -0.60
C ASN A 54 -34.98 -35.86 0.87
N GLY A 55 -35.70 -35.25 1.82
CA GLY A 55 -35.64 -35.64 3.23
C GLY A 55 -36.39 -34.68 4.17
N THR A 56 -36.38 -34.95 5.48
CA THR A 56 -36.89 -34.06 6.53
C THR A 56 -35.74 -33.39 7.27
N PHE A 57 -35.31 -32.22 6.79
CA PHE A 57 -34.21 -31.44 7.38
C PHE A 57 -34.71 -30.17 8.06
N SER A 58 -34.20 -29.88 9.26
CA SER A 58 -34.50 -28.66 10.00
C SER A 58 -33.27 -27.75 10.03
N TYR A 59 -33.30 -26.65 9.28
CA TYR A 59 -32.21 -25.66 9.27
C TYR A 59 -31.89 -25.09 10.66
N ALA A 60 -32.91 -24.88 11.50
CA ALA A 60 -32.72 -24.31 12.83
C ALA A 60 -31.92 -25.22 13.79
N SER A 61 -31.96 -26.54 13.58
CA SER A 61 -31.26 -27.52 14.41
C SER A 61 -30.14 -28.26 13.67
N GLY A 62 -30.07 -28.14 12.34
CA GLY A 62 -29.20 -28.93 11.47
C GLY A 62 -29.58 -30.41 11.36
N ILE A 63 -30.73 -30.85 11.89
CA ILE A 63 -31.05 -32.28 11.97
C ILE A 63 -31.76 -32.75 10.70
N TRP A 64 -31.24 -33.83 10.10
CA TRP A 64 -31.89 -34.63 9.08
C TRP A 64 -32.36 -35.97 9.67
N THR A 65 -33.68 -36.14 9.81
CA THR A 65 -34.27 -37.39 10.29
C THR A 65 -34.48 -38.37 9.14
N ILE A 66 -33.88 -39.57 9.24
CA ILE A 66 -34.00 -40.64 8.24
C ILE A 66 -34.99 -41.72 8.72
N GLY A 67 -35.01 -41.99 10.03
CA GLY A 67 -35.87 -43.04 10.59
C GLY A 67 -35.25 -44.42 10.41
N THR A 68 -35.62 -45.15 9.35
CA THR A 68 -35.12 -46.51 9.11
C THR A 68 -34.25 -46.56 7.85
N LEU A 69 -33.01 -47.04 8.00
CA LEU A 69 -32.07 -47.26 6.90
C LEU A 69 -31.75 -48.77 6.80
N PRO A 70 -32.25 -49.48 5.75
CA PRO A 70 -32.00 -50.91 5.57
C PRO A 70 -30.52 -51.26 5.55
N ALA A 71 -30.18 -52.50 5.92
CA ALA A 71 -28.82 -53.02 5.75
C ALA A 71 -28.37 -52.90 4.29
N PHE A 72 -27.17 -52.38 4.06
CA PHE A 72 -26.61 -52.08 2.74
C PHE A 72 -27.39 -51.02 1.93
N GLY A 73 -28.26 -50.25 2.59
CA GLY A 73 -29.02 -49.15 1.98
C GLY A 73 -28.34 -47.79 2.14
N SER A 74 -28.63 -46.87 1.23
CA SER A 74 -28.22 -45.46 1.33
C SER A 74 -29.37 -44.53 0.95
N THR A 75 -29.28 -43.28 1.41
CA THR A 75 -30.20 -42.20 1.04
C THR A 75 -29.45 -40.87 1.05
N SER A 76 -29.94 -39.88 0.31
CA SER A 76 -29.27 -38.57 0.16
C SER A 76 -30.23 -37.40 0.36
N LEU A 77 -29.75 -36.34 0.99
CA LEU A 77 -30.40 -35.04 1.16
C LEU A 77 -29.64 -33.99 0.33
N TYR A 78 -30.38 -33.12 -0.34
CA TYR A 78 -29.82 -32.01 -1.10
C TYR A 78 -30.14 -30.69 -0.40
N ILE A 79 -29.11 -29.91 -0.03
CA ILE A 79 -29.25 -28.64 0.67
C ILE A 79 -28.74 -27.52 -0.25
N ASN A 80 -29.65 -26.66 -0.72
CA ASN A 80 -29.29 -25.48 -1.51
C ASN A 80 -28.99 -24.31 -0.57
N VAL A 81 -27.82 -23.72 -0.73
CA VAL A 81 -27.34 -22.58 0.06
C VAL A 81 -26.82 -21.48 -0.86
N THR A 82 -26.98 -20.23 -0.44
CA THR A 82 -26.27 -19.09 -1.04
C THR A 82 -24.99 -18.89 -0.28
N ILE A 83 -23.86 -18.78 -0.98
CA ILE A 83 -22.60 -18.30 -0.41
C ILE A 83 -22.84 -16.88 0.05
N ARG A 84 -22.75 -16.64 1.36
CA ARG A 84 -22.95 -15.28 1.84
C ARG A 84 -21.88 -14.43 1.24
N GLU A 85 -22.28 -13.25 0.80
CA GLU A 85 -21.33 -12.17 0.60
C GLU A 85 -20.40 -12.14 1.85
N GLY A 86 -19.13 -11.74 1.70
CA GLY A 86 -18.17 -11.41 2.79
C GLY A 86 -17.21 -12.52 3.09
N THR A 87 -17.29 -13.51 2.22
CA THR A 87 -16.54 -14.73 2.27
C THR A 87 -15.45 -14.72 1.22
N ALA A 88 -15.31 -13.68 0.39
CA ALA A 88 -14.24 -13.55 -0.59
C ALA A 88 -12.85 -13.82 0.02
N ASP A 89 -12.04 -14.58 -0.71
CA ASP A 89 -10.73 -15.11 -0.28
C ASP A 89 -10.77 -15.90 1.04
N SER A 90 -11.93 -16.47 1.43
CA SER A 90 -12.06 -17.35 2.60
C SER A 90 -12.34 -18.81 2.20
N TYR A 91 -12.12 -19.70 3.17
CA TYR A 91 -12.50 -21.10 3.08
C TYR A 91 -13.76 -21.33 3.92
N ILE A 92 -14.76 -21.98 3.35
CA ILE A 92 -15.99 -22.36 4.03
C ILE A 92 -16.00 -23.88 4.20
N THR A 93 -15.84 -24.36 5.43
CA THR A 93 -15.95 -25.78 5.77
C THR A 93 -17.33 -26.09 6.34
N ASN A 94 -18.00 -27.10 5.78
CA ASN A 94 -19.33 -27.51 6.19
C ASN A 94 -19.37 -29.03 6.44
N GLY A 95 -19.78 -29.44 7.64
CA GLY A 95 -19.68 -30.82 8.11
C GLY A 95 -21.03 -31.54 8.24
N VAL A 96 -21.01 -32.87 8.22
CA VAL A 96 -22.14 -33.73 8.60
C VAL A 96 -21.68 -34.89 9.47
N CYS A 97 -22.48 -35.25 10.47
CA CYS A 97 -22.24 -36.39 11.35
C CYS A 97 -23.51 -37.21 11.60
N VAL A 98 -23.41 -38.53 11.72
CA VAL A 98 -24.46 -39.38 12.30
C VAL A 98 -24.57 -39.09 13.79
N THR A 99 -25.75 -38.66 14.26
CA THR A 99 -25.97 -38.22 15.64
C THR A 99 -26.93 -39.09 16.44
N ALA A 100 -27.74 -39.92 15.79
CA ALA A 100 -28.60 -40.90 16.46
C ALA A 100 -28.79 -42.16 15.61
N ALA A 101 -28.87 -43.31 16.29
CA ALA A 101 -29.35 -44.60 15.79
C ALA A 101 -29.63 -45.54 16.98
N ASP A 102 -30.60 -46.44 16.85
CA ASP A 102 -30.94 -47.42 17.90
C ASP A 102 -29.93 -48.59 17.97
N GLN A 103 -29.28 -48.89 16.85
CA GLN A 103 -28.35 -50.01 16.73
C GLN A 103 -26.91 -49.53 17.01
N TYR A 104 -26.15 -50.37 17.71
CA TYR A 104 -24.73 -50.13 17.93
C TYR A 104 -23.97 -50.08 16.61
N ASP A 105 -23.18 -49.02 16.45
CA ASP A 105 -22.29 -48.80 15.32
C ASP A 105 -20.85 -49.20 15.69
N PRO A 106 -20.31 -50.27 15.07
CA PRO A 106 -18.95 -50.72 15.37
C PRO A 106 -17.85 -49.88 14.70
N VAL A 107 -18.16 -48.98 13.75
CA VAL A 107 -17.18 -48.24 12.94
C VAL A 107 -17.45 -46.73 12.99
N SER A 108 -17.44 -46.16 14.19
CA SER A 108 -17.72 -44.73 14.41
C SER A 108 -16.84 -43.73 13.63
N ALA A 109 -15.73 -44.17 13.06
CA ALA A 109 -14.80 -43.33 12.31
C ALA A 109 -15.34 -42.89 10.93
N ASN A 110 -16.35 -43.56 10.37
CA ASN A 110 -16.96 -43.20 9.08
C ASN A 110 -18.24 -42.37 9.23
N ASN A 111 -18.64 -42.04 10.45
CA ASN A 111 -19.91 -41.39 10.77
C ASN A 111 -19.90 -39.88 10.47
N CYS A 112 -18.72 -39.27 10.35
CA CYS A 112 -18.55 -37.83 10.16
C CYS A 112 -17.65 -37.52 8.97
N THR A 113 -18.02 -36.51 8.18
CA THR A 113 -17.20 -35.93 7.10
C THR A 113 -17.44 -34.44 6.98
N ASP A 114 -16.49 -33.73 6.39
CA ASP A 114 -16.64 -32.33 6.00
C ASP A 114 -16.36 -32.12 4.51
N ASN A 115 -16.78 -30.96 4.01
CA ASN A 115 -16.48 -30.48 2.68
C ASN A 115 -16.11 -29.00 2.76
N THR A 116 -14.96 -28.62 2.21
CA THR A 116 -14.44 -27.25 2.23
C THR A 116 -14.47 -26.66 0.82
N ILE A 117 -14.99 -25.44 0.70
CA ILE A 117 -15.04 -24.64 -0.55
C ILE A 117 -14.27 -23.32 -0.37
N ARG A 118 -13.76 -22.72 -1.45
CA ARG A 118 -13.03 -21.43 -1.43
C ARG A 118 -13.80 -20.32 -2.16
N VAL A 119 -13.71 -19.07 -1.70
CA VAL A 119 -14.37 -17.90 -2.34
C VAL A 119 -13.33 -16.91 -2.94
N THR A 120 -13.62 -16.14 -4.01
CA THR A 120 -12.63 -15.40 -4.86
C THR A 120 -12.85 -13.86 -5.00
N MET A 121 -11.89 -13.06 -5.56
CA MET A 121 -11.89 -11.56 -5.61
C MET A 121 -11.40 -10.90 -6.95
N ILE A 122 -12.25 -10.11 -7.64
CA ILE A 122 -11.87 -8.92 -8.46
C ILE A 122 -13.06 -7.95 -8.54
N VAL A 123 -12.78 -6.66 -8.79
CA VAL A 123 -13.77 -5.65 -9.19
C VAL A 123 -13.50 -5.15 -10.61
N LEU A 124 -14.46 -5.34 -11.51
CA LEU A 124 -14.44 -4.79 -12.87
C LEU A 124 -14.89 -3.31 -12.83
N ALA A 125 -14.05 -2.40 -13.33
CA ALA A 125 -14.37 -0.98 -13.37
C ALA A 125 -15.40 -0.66 -14.46
N ARG A 126 -15.26 -1.33 -15.60
CA ARG A 126 -15.97 -1.00 -16.83
C ARG A 126 -15.90 -2.15 -17.82
N PHE A 127 -16.95 -2.31 -18.60
CA PHE A 127 -16.99 -3.19 -19.77
C PHE A 127 -17.84 -2.53 -20.87
N GLU A 128 -17.27 -2.31 -22.04
CA GLU A 128 -17.97 -1.65 -23.16
C GLU A 128 -17.61 -2.26 -24.51
N GLY A 129 -18.48 -2.04 -25.51
CA GLY A 129 -18.18 -2.33 -26.90
C GLY A 129 -18.10 -1.10 -27.79
N LEU A 130 -17.15 -1.14 -28.70
CA LEU A 130 -16.77 -0.10 -29.64
C LEU A 130 -16.88 -0.64 -31.07
N ASN A 131 -17.18 0.24 -32.02
CA ASN A 131 -17.04 -0.06 -33.45
C ASN A 131 -15.62 0.33 -33.90
N ASP A 132 -14.78 -0.67 -34.18
CA ASP A 132 -13.40 -0.49 -34.66
C ASP A 132 -13.33 -0.80 -36.16
N ASP A 133 -13.51 0.23 -36.98
CA ASP A 133 -13.40 0.17 -38.44
C ASP A 133 -14.27 -0.95 -39.07
N GLY A 134 -15.48 -1.18 -38.55
CA GLY A 134 -16.39 -2.22 -39.05
C GLY A 134 -16.30 -3.55 -38.31
N ARG A 135 -15.56 -3.61 -37.19
CA ARG A 135 -15.46 -4.78 -36.29
C ARG A 135 -15.95 -4.42 -34.88
N VAL A 136 -16.39 -5.41 -34.12
CA VAL A 136 -16.75 -5.23 -32.71
C VAL A 136 -15.51 -5.37 -31.85
N ALA A 137 -15.15 -4.31 -31.13
CA ALA A 137 -14.09 -4.35 -30.13
C ALA A 137 -14.69 -4.21 -28.73
N LEU A 138 -14.26 -5.06 -27.81
CA LEU A 138 -14.60 -4.99 -26.39
C LEU A 138 -13.45 -4.32 -25.66
N GLU A 139 -13.77 -3.42 -24.75
CA GLU A 139 -12.82 -2.77 -23.86
C GLU A 139 -13.29 -2.97 -22.42
N TRP A 140 -12.39 -3.41 -21.55
CA TRP A 140 -12.67 -3.50 -20.12
C TRP A 140 -11.50 -2.99 -19.29
N GLU A 141 -11.81 -2.54 -18.09
CA GLU A 141 -10.85 -1.97 -17.16
C GLU A 141 -11.02 -2.65 -15.81
N THR A 142 -9.93 -3.08 -15.19
CA THR A 142 -9.89 -3.61 -13.83
C THR A 142 -9.38 -2.53 -12.87
N VAL A 143 -9.97 -2.42 -11.68
CA VAL A 143 -9.52 -1.42 -10.67
C VAL A 143 -8.39 -1.93 -9.79
N ALA A 144 -8.22 -3.25 -9.72
CA ALA A 144 -7.12 -3.93 -9.06
C ALA A 144 -6.93 -5.32 -9.67
N GLU A 145 -5.69 -5.79 -9.75
CA GLU A 145 -5.34 -7.15 -10.21
C GLU A 145 -4.29 -7.75 -9.30
N ILE A 146 -4.73 -8.61 -8.40
CA ILE A 146 -3.84 -9.37 -7.53
C ILE A 146 -4.09 -10.85 -7.82
N GLY A 147 -3.06 -11.54 -8.29
CA GLY A 147 -3.17 -12.97 -8.62
C GLY A 147 -3.89 -13.28 -9.93
N THR A 148 -4.45 -12.30 -10.65
CA THR A 148 -5.09 -12.50 -11.96
C THR A 148 -4.04 -12.82 -13.03
N VAL A 149 -4.28 -13.87 -13.81
CA VAL A 149 -3.38 -14.30 -14.90
C VAL A 149 -3.95 -14.03 -16.29
N GLY A 150 -5.26 -13.81 -16.40
CA GLY A 150 -5.87 -13.39 -17.64
C GLY A 150 -7.37 -13.58 -17.68
N PHE A 151 -7.92 -13.49 -18.89
CA PHE A 151 -9.35 -13.47 -19.13
C PHE A 151 -9.77 -14.34 -20.32
N HIS A 152 -10.97 -14.89 -20.24
CA HIS A 152 -11.71 -15.42 -21.38
C HIS A 152 -12.97 -14.59 -21.59
N LEU A 153 -13.43 -14.54 -22.84
CA LEU A 153 -14.69 -13.90 -23.18
C LEU A 153 -15.68 -14.93 -23.66
N TYR A 154 -16.93 -14.75 -23.24
CA TYR A 154 -18.07 -15.52 -23.67
C TYR A 154 -19.11 -14.58 -24.27
N ARG A 155 -19.82 -15.05 -25.30
CA ARG A 155 -20.84 -14.29 -26.03
C ARG A 155 -22.11 -15.12 -26.20
N ARG A 156 -23.26 -14.48 -26.04
CA ARG A 156 -24.56 -15.02 -26.43
C ARG A 156 -25.07 -14.26 -27.66
N GLU A 157 -25.43 -15.02 -28.69
CA GLU A 157 -25.99 -14.47 -29.93
C GLU A 157 -27.37 -13.84 -29.70
N PRO A 158 -27.76 -12.83 -30.51
CA PRO A 158 -29.11 -12.26 -30.44
C PRO A 158 -30.19 -13.34 -30.61
N GLY A 159 -31.04 -13.51 -29.59
CA GLY A 159 -32.13 -14.49 -29.59
C GLY A 159 -31.72 -15.94 -29.28
N ALA A 160 -30.43 -16.21 -29.03
CA ALA A 160 -29.97 -17.50 -28.54
C ALA A 160 -30.10 -17.58 -27.01
N THR A 161 -30.23 -18.80 -26.49
CA THR A 161 -30.24 -19.08 -25.04
C THR A 161 -28.87 -19.45 -24.49
N GLU A 162 -27.97 -19.95 -25.35
CA GLU A 162 -26.65 -20.46 -24.97
C GLU A 162 -25.57 -19.37 -25.07
N ILE A 163 -24.65 -19.36 -24.10
CA ILE A 163 -23.45 -18.52 -24.14
C ILE A 163 -22.23 -19.37 -24.53
N VAL A 164 -21.45 -18.90 -25.50
CA VAL A 164 -20.30 -19.63 -26.06
C VAL A 164 -19.01 -18.84 -25.86
N ARG A 165 -17.91 -19.54 -25.62
CA ARG A 165 -16.58 -18.92 -25.49
C ARG A 165 -16.11 -18.40 -26.85
N VAL A 166 -15.67 -17.13 -26.90
CA VAL A 166 -15.17 -16.48 -28.14
C VAL A 166 -13.66 -16.37 -28.20
N THR A 167 -12.97 -16.47 -27.06
CA THR A 167 -11.50 -16.47 -27.00
C THR A 167 -10.96 -17.89 -27.00
N GLU A 168 -10.10 -18.24 -27.96
CA GLU A 168 -9.48 -19.56 -28.01
C GLU A 168 -8.47 -19.75 -26.86
N ASP A 169 -7.51 -18.83 -26.73
CA ASP A 169 -6.52 -18.82 -25.64
C ASP A 169 -6.91 -17.88 -24.49
N LEU A 170 -6.16 -17.97 -23.39
CA LEU A 170 -6.27 -17.04 -22.27
C LEU A 170 -5.68 -15.69 -22.67
N LEU A 171 -6.46 -14.61 -22.53
CA LEU A 171 -6.02 -13.24 -22.76
C LEU A 171 -5.22 -12.78 -21.53
N PRO A 172 -3.89 -12.62 -21.59
CA PRO A 172 -3.09 -12.43 -20.38
C PRO A 172 -3.39 -11.10 -19.69
N SER A 173 -3.37 -11.12 -18.36
CA SER A 173 -3.42 -9.91 -17.54
C SER A 173 -2.12 -9.11 -17.65
N VAL A 174 -2.13 -7.90 -17.10
CA VAL A 174 -0.92 -7.09 -17.00
C VAL A 174 -0.12 -7.56 -15.78
N VAL A 175 0.98 -8.27 -16.04
CA VAL A 175 1.84 -8.83 -15.00
C VAL A 175 2.42 -7.72 -14.12
N GLY A 176 2.32 -7.88 -12.79
CA GLY A 176 2.88 -6.94 -11.81
C GLY A 176 2.17 -5.59 -11.74
N ALA A 177 0.92 -5.49 -12.21
CA ALA A 177 0.13 -4.26 -12.17
C ALA A 177 -1.03 -4.36 -11.15
N PRO A 178 -0.76 -4.25 -9.84
CA PRO A 178 -1.80 -4.34 -8.82
C PRO A 178 -2.87 -3.25 -8.94
N GLN A 179 -2.59 -2.14 -9.62
CA GLN A 179 -3.53 -1.08 -9.98
C GLN A 179 -4.53 -1.44 -11.08
N GLY A 180 -4.40 -2.65 -11.64
CA GLY A 180 -5.21 -3.14 -12.75
C GLY A 180 -4.71 -2.70 -14.13
N GLY A 181 -5.37 -3.26 -15.14
CA GLY A 181 -5.07 -3.05 -16.55
C GLY A 181 -6.27 -2.51 -17.32
N ILE A 182 -5.98 -1.94 -18.50
CA ILE A 182 -6.97 -1.65 -19.52
C ILE A 182 -6.76 -2.66 -20.64
N TYR A 183 -7.85 -3.31 -21.02
CA TYR A 183 -7.84 -4.43 -21.94
C TYR A 183 -8.73 -4.17 -23.11
N ARG A 184 -8.32 -4.68 -24.27
CA ARG A 184 -9.11 -4.60 -25.47
C ARG A 184 -9.02 -5.87 -26.27
N PHE A 185 -10.16 -6.38 -26.72
CA PHE A 185 -10.27 -7.55 -27.58
C PHE A 185 -11.17 -7.25 -28.79
N VAL A 186 -10.68 -7.48 -30.01
CA VAL A 186 -11.46 -7.42 -31.24
C VAL A 186 -12.09 -8.79 -31.47
N ASP A 187 -13.42 -8.86 -31.37
CA ASP A 187 -14.17 -10.09 -31.62
C ASP A 187 -14.33 -10.30 -33.13
N PRO A 188 -13.62 -11.27 -33.74
CA PRO A 188 -13.60 -11.44 -35.19
C PRO A 188 -14.91 -12.01 -35.74
N THR A 189 -15.81 -12.49 -34.87
CA THR A 189 -17.05 -13.17 -35.27
C THR A 189 -18.31 -12.33 -35.01
N ALA A 190 -18.16 -11.13 -34.45
CA ALA A 190 -19.27 -10.21 -34.19
C ALA A 190 -19.35 -9.07 -35.22
N GLU A 191 -20.57 -8.71 -35.61
CA GLU A 191 -20.85 -7.66 -36.59
C GLU A 191 -21.35 -6.37 -35.90
N PRO A 192 -20.84 -5.18 -36.27
CA PRO A 192 -21.36 -3.93 -35.72
C PRO A 192 -22.86 -3.73 -36.00
N GLY A 193 -23.55 -3.04 -35.09
CA GLY A 193 -24.97 -2.68 -35.25
C GLY A 193 -25.97 -3.69 -34.68
N ARG A 194 -25.51 -4.85 -34.20
CA ARG A 194 -26.30 -5.79 -33.38
C ARG A 194 -26.04 -5.57 -31.89
N THR A 195 -26.98 -5.99 -31.04
CA THR A 195 -26.79 -6.03 -29.58
C THR A 195 -26.39 -7.45 -29.19
N TYR A 196 -25.25 -7.59 -28.53
CA TYR A 196 -24.74 -8.86 -28.02
C TYR A 196 -24.77 -8.86 -26.50
N VAL A 197 -24.76 -10.05 -25.90
CA VAL A 197 -24.55 -10.21 -24.46
C VAL A 197 -23.22 -10.90 -24.23
N TYR A 198 -22.31 -10.26 -23.51
CA TYR A 198 -21.00 -10.80 -23.19
C TYR A 198 -20.88 -11.14 -21.70
N GLU A 199 -20.08 -12.16 -21.40
CA GLU A 199 -19.54 -12.42 -20.07
C GLU A 199 -18.01 -12.43 -20.15
N LEU A 200 -17.36 -11.90 -19.12
CA LEU A 200 -15.91 -11.92 -18.97
C LEU A 200 -15.56 -12.92 -17.87
N GLU A 201 -14.81 -13.96 -18.18
CA GLU A 201 -14.30 -14.91 -17.20
C GLU A 201 -12.84 -14.57 -16.88
N GLU A 202 -12.58 -14.06 -15.69
CA GLU A 202 -11.24 -13.98 -15.15
C GLU A 202 -10.70 -15.38 -14.81
N VAL A 203 -9.39 -15.53 -14.93
CA VAL A 203 -8.64 -16.68 -14.45
C VAL A 203 -7.53 -16.19 -13.50
N GLU A 204 -7.42 -16.81 -12.33
CA GLU A 204 -6.39 -16.53 -11.32
C GLU A 204 -5.21 -17.52 -11.42
N ALA A 205 -4.06 -17.11 -10.90
CA ALA A 205 -2.84 -17.90 -10.79
C ALA A 205 -3.06 -19.21 -10.03
N GLY A 206 -3.99 -19.22 -9.07
CA GLY A 206 -4.38 -20.40 -8.29
C GLY A 206 -5.24 -21.42 -9.04
N GLY A 207 -5.65 -21.14 -10.28
CA GLY A 207 -6.55 -22.02 -11.04
C GLY A 207 -7.99 -21.54 -11.09
N HIS A 208 -8.35 -20.60 -10.21
CA HIS A 208 -9.72 -20.16 -10.00
C HIS A 208 -10.26 -19.33 -11.17
N ARG A 209 -11.59 -19.30 -11.30
CA ARG A 209 -12.27 -18.58 -12.39
C ARG A 209 -13.46 -17.77 -11.87
N ILE A 210 -13.61 -16.54 -12.34
CA ILE A 210 -14.71 -15.65 -11.95
C ILE A 210 -15.40 -15.12 -13.20
N ARG A 211 -16.74 -15.19 -13.28
CA ARG A 211 -17.49 -14.60 -14.41
C ARG A 211 -18.18 -13.29 -14.05
N TYR A 212 -17.95 -12.28 -14.87
CA TYR A 212 -18.58 -10.97 -14.82
C TYR A 212 -19.58 -10.81 -15.97
N GLY A 213 -20.66 -10.07 -15.70
CA GLY A 213 -21.75 -9.83 -16.64
C GLY A 213 -23.07 -10.41 -16.13
N PRO A 214 -24.05 -10.63 -17.01
CA PRO A 214 -24.03 -10.37 -18.45
C PRO A 214 -23.95 -8.87 -18.79
N PHE A 215 -23.08 -8.51 -19.73
CA PHE A 215 -22.96 -7.16 -20.27
C PHE A 215 -23.70 -7.04 -21.60
N GLU A 216 -24.74 -6.21 -21.66
CA GLU A 216 -25.40 -5.87 -22.92
C GLU A 216 -24.56 -4.86 -23.69
N VAL A 217 -24.00 -5.29 -24.82
CA VAL A 217 -23.09 -4.48 -25.64
C VAL A 217 -23.75 -4.15 -26.96
N ARG A 218 -23.92 -2.84 -27.21
CA ARG A 218 -24.31 -2.30 -28.52
C ARG A 218 -23.19 -1.40 -29.06
N PRO A 219 -22.35 -1.89 -30.00
CA PRO A 219 -21.24 -1.13 -30.54
C PRO A 219 -21.73 0.18 -31.18
N SER A 220 -21.33 1.32 -30.62
CA SER A 220 -21.79 2.65 -31.03
C SER A 220 -20.86 3.27 -32.08
N VAL A 221 -21.42 3.99 -33.06
CA VAL A 221 -20.66 4.69 -34.10
C VAL A 221 -20.13 6.01 -33.52
N GLY A 222 -18.80 6.18 -33.47
CA GLY A 222 -18.16 7.47 -33.17
C GLY A 222 -17.47 7.65 -31.81
N LYS A 223 -17.40 6.63 -30.94
CA LYS A 223 -16.56 6.68 -29.73
C LYS A 223 -15.10 6.38 -30.07
N ALA A 224 -14.17 7.25 -29.65
CA ALA A 224 -12.73 7.00 -29.79
C ALA A 224 -12.26 5.94 -28.77
N ALA A 225 -11.40 5.01 -29.19
CA ALA A 225 -10.78 4.03 -28.31
C ALA A 225 -9.80 4.71 -27.34
N ARG A 226 -9.69 4.21 -26.09
CA ARG A 226 -8.77 4.77 -25.08
C ARG A 226 -7.36 4.19 -25.15
N VAL A 227 -7.23 2.99 -25.71
CA VAL A 227 -5.97 2.28 -25.92
C VAL A 227 -5.58 2.35 -27.41
N ALA A 228 -4.27 2.27 -27.70
CA ALA A 228 -3.78 2.20 -29.07
C ALA A 228 -4.54 1.12 -29.89
N LYS A 229 -4.80 1.40 -31.18
CA LYS A 229 -5.40 0.40 -32.07
C LYS A 229 -4.48 -0.83 -32.14
N ALA A 230 -5.02 -1.99 -31.78
CA ALA A 230 -4.33 -3.26 -31.96
C ALA A 230 -3.88 -3.42 -33.42
N ALA A 231 -2.67 -3.94 -33.64
CA ALA A 231 -2.21 -4.26 -34.97
C ALA A 231 -3.19 -5.28 -35.61
N PRO A 232 -3.44 -5.26 -36.94
CA PRO A 232 -4.43 -6.14 -37.57
C PRO A 232 -4.25 -7.64 -37.32
N ALA A 233 -3.05 -8.07 -36.89
CA ALA A 233 -2.66 -9.45 -36.64
C ALA A 233 -2.83 -9.93 -35.19
N GLU A 234 -3.05 -9.03 -34.22
CA GLU A 234 -3.23 -9.40 -32.80
C GLU A 234 -4.57 -8.80 -32.30
N PRO A 235 -5.61 -9.62 -32.05
CA PRO A 235 -6.92 -9.11 -31.68
C PRO A 235 -6.97 -8.58 -30.24
N PHE A 236 -5.92 -8.77 -29.43
CA PHE A 236 -5.88 -8.41 -28.01
C PHE A 236 -4.74 -7.44 -27.70
N THR A 237 -5.01 -6.43 -26.88
CA THR A 237 -4.01 -5.53 -26.30
C THR A 237 -4.34 -5.28 -24.83
N SER A 238 -3.30 -5.15 -24.01
CA SER A 238 -3.39 -4.76 -22.61
C SER A 238 -2.39 -3.66 -22.27
N GLU A 239 -2.78 -2.73 -21.40
CA GLU A 239 -1.93 -1.65 -20.92
C GLU A 239 -2.06 -1.52 -19.39
N VAL A 240 -0.93 -1.28 -18.71
CA VAL A 240 -0.90 -0.95 -17.28
C VAL A 240 -1.68 0.35 -17.07
N ARG A 241 -2.52 0.42 -16.05
CA ARG A 241 -3.14 1.71 -15.67
C ARG A 241 -2.08 2.67 -15.15
N VAL A 242 -2.04 3.86 -15.75
CA VAL A 242 -1.25 5.00 -15.28
C VAL A 242 -2.19 6.12 -14.85
N SER A 243 -1.91 6.79 -13.74
CA SER A 243 -2.75 7.89 -13.29
C SER A 243 -2.39 9.16 -14.08
N ALA A 244 -3.37 9.80 -14.73
CA ALA A 244 -3.17 11.06 -15.46
C ALA A 244 -2.61 12.17 -14.56
N PHE A 245 -2.98 12.16 -13.28
CA PHE A 245 -2.45 13.07 -12.28
C PHE A 245 -0.93 12.99 -12.14
N ARG A 246 -0.36 11.77 -12.09
CA ARG A 246 1.10 11.54 -12.00
C ARG A 246 1.85 12.13 -13.19
N GLU A 247 1.35 11.93 -14.40
CA GLU A 247 1.98 12.48 -15.62
C GLU A 247 2.00 14.02 -15.58
N GLY A 248 0.91 14.64 -15.12
CA GLY A 248 0.86 16.08 -14.89
C GLY A 248 1.84 16.59 -13.82
N ARG A 249 2.18 15.77 -12.81
CA ARG A 249 3.20 16.12 -11.79
C ARG A 249 4.61 16.05 -12.36
N LYS A 250 4.95 15.00 -13.11
CA LYS A 250 6.28 14.83 -13.73
C LYS A 250 6.63 16.00 -14.64
N GLN A 251 5.69 16.43 -15.48
CA GLN A 251 5.88 17.56 -16.40
C GLN A 251 6.17 18.87 -15.64
N ARG A 252 5.51 19.10 -14.50
CA ARG A 252 5.73 20.29 -13.65
C ARG A 252 7.07 20.24 -12.91
N ALA A 253 7.51 19.07 -12.49
CA ALA A 253 8.79 18.90 -11.79
C ALA A 253 10.00 19.21 -12.68
N VAL A 254 9.97 18.80 -13.96
CA VAL A 254 11.06 19.07 -14.93
C VAL A 254 11.24 20.57 -15.23
N ALA A 255 10.19 21.37 -15.04
CA ALA A 255 10.19 22.81 -15.35
C ALA A 255 10.89 23.69 -14.29
N THR A 256 11.30 23.13 -13.14
CA THR A 256 11.91 23.91 -12.04
C THR A 256 13.34 23.45 -11.78
N PRO A 257 14.36 24.13 -12.32
CA PRO A 257 15.75 23.77 -12.02
C PRO A 257 16.11 24.27 -10.62
N THR A 258 16.25 23.35 -9.66
CA THR A 258 16.82 23.67 -8.36
C THR A 258 18.34 23.74 -8.49
N ARG A 259 18.88 24.95 -8.50
CA ARG A 259 20.32 25.18 -8.47
C ARG A 259 20.81 24.86 -7.05
N ALA A 260 21.54 23.76 -6.88
CA ALA A 260 22.19 23.43 -5.62
C ALA A 260 23.10 24.60 -5.21
N VAL A 261 22.80 25.22 -4.06
CA VAL A 261 23.64 26.27 -3.49
C VAL A 261 24.76 25.58 -2.73
N ALA A 262 25.90 25.40 -3.38
CA ALA A 262 27.14 25.05 -2.69
C ALA A 262 27.46 26.19 -1.70
N ARG A 263 27.24 25.94 -0.41
CA ARG A 263 27.55 26.88 0.65
C ARG A 263 29.08 26.92 0.82
N LYS A 264 29.75 27.84 0.11
CA LYS A 264 31.17 28.12 0.31
C LYS A 264 31.38 28.83 1.64
N THR A 265 31.74 28.07 2.69
CA THR A 265 32.35 28.64 3.89
C THR A 265 33.85 28.81 3.66
N ARG A 266 34.34 30.05 3.72
CA ARG A 266 35.78 30.34 3.76
C ARG A 266 36.34 29.93 5.12
N ARG A 267 37.44 29.18 5.10
CA ARG A 267 38.10 28.60 6.27
C ARG A 267 39.22 29.53 6.79
N ALA A 268 39.44 29.51 8.11
CA ALA A 268 40.61 30.08 8.77
C ALA A 268 41.80 29.09 8.70
N ALA A 269 43.03 29.60 8.67
CA ALA A 269 44.26 28.88 8.32
C ALA A 269 44.74 27.77 9.31
N ASP A 270 44.01 27.50 10.39
CA ASP A 270 44.45 26.63 11.50
C ASP A 270 43.52 25.42 11.79
N ALA A 271 42.59 25.06 10.89
CA ALA A 271 41.64 23.96 11.16
C ALA A 271 42.02 22.64 10.43
N GLU A 272 41.70 21.49 11.03
CA GLU A 272 41.94 20.13 10.48
C GLU A 272 41.16 19.86 9.19
N TRP A 273 41.82 19.37 8.14
CA TRP A 273 41.20 19.07 6.83
C TRP A 273 39.83 18.37 6.93
N PRO A 274 38.83 18.78 6.14
CA PRO A 274 37.50 18.22 6.25
C PRO A 274 37.50 16.74 5.86
N ARG A 275 36.73 15.94 6.58
CA ARG A 275 36.41 14.57 6.18
C ARG A 275 35.75 14.58 4.80
N LEU A 276 36.10 13.63 3.93
CA LEU A 276 35.50 13.51 2.60
C LEU A 276 34.59 12.28 2.50
N LYS A 277 33.49 12.41 1.77
CA LYS A 277 32.56 11.35 1.37
C LYS A 277 32.84 10.98 -0.08
N ILE A 278 33.01 9.69 -0.33
CA ILE A 278 33.33 9.10 -1.63
C ILE A 278 32.19 8.17 -2.01
N ALA A 279 31.52 8.43 -3.13
CA ALA A 279 30.44 7.58 -3.63
C ALA A 279 30.95 6.62 -4.72
N ILE A 280 30.56 5.35 -4.64
CA ILE A 280 30.98 4.29 -5.55
C ILE A 280 29.78 3.45 -6.00
N SER A 281 29.54 3.36 -7.30
CA SER A 281 28.43 2.58 -7.87
C SER A 281 28.89 1.26 -8.53
N GLN A 282 30.18 1.16 -8.84
CA GLN A 282 30.75 0.01 -9.53
C GLN A 282 31.70 -0.75 -8.60
N ALA A 283 31.66 -2.08 -8.67
CA ALA A 283 32.61 -2.92 -7.96
C ALA A 283 33.93 -3.00 -8.74
N GLY A 284 35.05 -2.91 -8.03
CA GLY A 284 36.36 -3.20 -8.58
C GLY A 284 37.49 -2.39 -7.98
N LEU A 285 38.58 -2.28 -8.75
CA LEU A 285 39.72 -1.43 -8.41
C LEU A 285 39.41 0.01 -8.80
N HIS A 286 39.53 0.93 -7.84
CA HIS A 286 39.32 2.36 -8.04
C HIS A 286 40.60 3.16 -7.74
N LEU A 287 40.76 4.27 -8.44
CA LEU A 287 41.74 5.31 -8.18
C LEU A 287 41.01 6.56 -7.65
N LEU A 288 41.37 7.03 -6.46
CA LEU A 288 41.03 8.38 -6.00
C LEU A 288 42.17 9.32 -6.36
N ASP A 289 41.87 10.33 -7.16
CA ASP A 289 42.85 11.30 -7.65
C ASP A 289 43.24 12.29 -6.55
N ALA A 290 44.53 12.60 -6.42
CA ALA A 290 44.98 13.62 -5.48
C ALA A 290 44.41 15.01 -5.81
N GLU A 291 44.18 15.34 -7.08
CA GLU A 291 43.57 16.61 -7.48
C GLU A 291 42.09 16.69 -7.08
N GLU A 292 41.34 15.61 -7.24
CA GLU A 292 39.93 15.52 -6.82
C GLU A 292 39.80 15.62 -5.30
N LEU A 293 40.64 14.88 -4.56
CA LEU A 293 40.68 14.93 -3.10
C LEU A 293 41.06 16.32 -2.59
N ALA A 294 42.05 16.98 -3.20
CA ALA A 294 42.44 18.35 -2.87
C ALA A 294 41.33 19.36 -3.15
N ALA A 295 40.66 19.24 -4.30
CA ALA A 295 39.55 20.10 -4.68
C ALA A 295 38.37 19.98 -3.70
N ALA A 296 38.02 18.76 -3.28
CA ALA A 296 36.98 18.50 -2.30
C ALA A 296 37.36 18.95 -0.89
N ALA A 297 38.63 18.76 -0.49
CA ALA A 297 39.15 19.23 0.80
C ALA A 297 39.30 20.75 0.88
N GLY A 298 39.48 21.42 -0.27
CA GLY A 298 39.80 22.84 -0.34
C GLY A 298 41.26 23.15 0.00
N GLU A 299 42.16 22.21 -0.25
CA GLU A 299 43.58 22.24 0.13
C GLU A 299 44.49 22.16 -1.12
N ALA A 300 45.80 22.36 -0.98
CA ALA A 300 46.71 22.27 -2.13
C ALA A 300 47.00 20.80 -2.50
N VAL A 301 47.08 20.51 -3.81
CA VAL A 301 47.35 19.15 -4.32
C VAL A 301 48.65 18.57 -3.76
N GLU A 302 49.70 19.39 -3.63
CA GLU A 302 50.98 18.92 -3.10
C GLU A 302 50.89 18.51 -1.63
N ASP A 303 50.06 19.19 -0.82
CA ASP A 303 49.87 18.79 0.57
C ASP A 303 49.13 17.44 0.65
N VAL A 304 48.16 17.21 -0.24
CA VAL A 304 47.41 15.94 -0.31
C VAL A 304 48.32 14.80 -0.78
N ARG A 305 49.15 15.05 -1.79
CA ARG A 305 50.19 14.11 -2.24
C ARG A 305 51.15 13.74 -1.11
N ASP A 306 51.60 14.75 -0.36
CA ASP A 306 52.46 14.57 0.81
C ASP A 306 51.79 13.73 1.91
N ALA A 307 50.51 13.94 2.18
CA ALA A 307 49.73 13.14 3.12
C ALA A 307 49.58 11.68 2.66
N ILE A 308 49.30 11.46 1.36
CA ILE A 308 49.28 10.12 0.75
C ILE A 308 50.66 9.47 0.88
N GLY A 309 51.75 10.18 0.57
CA GLY A 309 53.12 9.68 0.67
C GLY A 309 53.53 9.28 2.09
N ARG A 310 52.97 9.94 3.12
CA ARG A 310 53.18 9.59 4.53
C ARG A 310 52.24 8.50 5.06
N GLY A 311 51.24 8.07 4.29
CA GLY A 311 50.22 7.14 4.74
C GLY A 311 49.16 7.76 5.68
N GLU A 312 49.03 9.09 5.67
CA GLU A 312 48.13 9.88 6.53
C GLU A 312 46.73 10.03 5.91
N VAL A 313 46.20 8.94 5.35
CA VAL A 313 44.84 8.88 4.78
C VAL A 313 44.11 7.64 5.30
N LEU A 314 43.14 7.79 6.18
CA LEU A 314 42.27 6.72 6.63
C LEU A 314 41.06 6.61 5.69
N LEU A 315 41.09 5.63 4.79
CA LEU A 315 39.93 5.22 4.02
C LEU A 315 39.08 4.25 4.85
N SER A 316 37.78 4.50 4.97
CA SER A 316 36.87 3.62 5.72
C SER A 316 35.52 3.43 5.02
N ARG A 317 34.87 2.30 5.29
CA ARG A 317 33.51 1.97 4.85
C ARG A 317 32.74 1.42 6.04
N GLN A 318 31.59 2.01 6.35
CA GLN A 318 30.79 1.68 7.55
C GLN A 318 31.65 1.64 8.84
N GLY A 319 32.52 2.64 9.01
CA GLY A 319 33.40 2.78 10.18
C GLY A 319 34.58 1.80 10.26
N LYS A 320 34.75 0.91 9.26
CA LYS A 320 35.88 -0.04 9.22
C LYS A 320 36.92 0.43 8.20
N ALA A 321 38.18 0.42 8.60
CA ALA A 321 39.30 0.78 7.73
C ALA A 321 39.35 -0.09 6.46
N ARG A 322 39.85 0.48 5.37
CA ARG A 322 40.04 -0.14 4.07
C ARG A 322 41.46 0.09 3.61
N ALA A 323 42.11 -0.99 3.18
CA ALA A 323 43.48 -0.90 2.74
C ALA A 323 43.57 -0.22 1.37
N TRP A 324 44.57 0.64 1.19
CA TRP A 324 44.83 1.34 -0.08
C TRP A 324 46.33 1.39 -0.40
N TYR A 325 46.67 1.53 -1.68
CA TYR A 325 48.04 1.58 -2.17
C TYR A 325 48.33 2.94 -2.83
N PRO A 326 49.46 3.62 -2.55
CA PRO A 326 49.77 4.90 -3.17
C PRO A 326 50.00 4.73 -4.68
N ALA A 327 49.34 5.56 -5.50
CA ALA A 327 49.60 5.60 -6.94
C ALA A 327 51.00 6.19 -7.21
N PRO A 328 51.60 5.95 -8.41
CA PRO A 328 52.88 6.54 -8.79
C PRO A 328 52.93 8.06 -8.56
N ASP A 329 54.08 8.54 -8.10
CA ASP A 329 54.31 9.95 -7.72
C ASP A 329 53.30 10.50 -6.70
N THR A 330 52.63 9.62 -5.92
CA THR A 330 51.58 9.98 -4.96
C THR A 330 50.38 10.71 -5.57
N ASN A 331 50.15 10.57 -6.89
CA ASN A 331 49.06 11.23 -7.62
C ASN A 331 47.65 10.74 -7.26
N GLY A 332 47.52 9.86 -6.27
CA GLY A 332 46.27 9.32 -5.81
C GLY A 332 46.50 8.06 -4.98
N LEU A 333 45.41 7.36 -4.70
CA LEU A 333 45.44 6.07 -4.02
C LEU A 333 44.53 5.06 -4.72
N TYR A 334 45.01 3.82 -4.82
CA TYR A 334 44.26 2.68 -5.31
C TYR A 334 43.59 1.94 -4.17
N PHE A 335 42.31 1.59 -4.31
CA PHE A 335 41.60 0.75 -3.34
C PHE A 335 40.58 -0.15 -4.03
N PHE A 336 40.16 -1.20 -3.33
CA PHE A 336 39.16 -2.14 -3.84
C PHE A 336 37.77 -1.87 -3.24
N ALA A 337 36.76 -1.80 -4.11
CA ALA A 337 35.35 -1.74 -3.76
C ALA A 337 34.63 -3.04 -4.14
N PRO A 338 34.06 -3.79 -3.17
CA PRO A 338 33.25 -4.97 -3.51
C PRO A 338 31.89 -4.55 -4.08
N ALA A 339 31.16 -5.51 -4.68
CA ALA A 339 29.78 -5.29 -5.07
C ALA A 339 28.91 -4.98 -3.84
N LEU A 340 28.03 -3.99 -3.96
CA LEU A 340 27.07 -3.64 -2.93
C LEU A 340 25.86 -4.57 -3.03
N ASP A 341 25.61 -5.31 -1.95
CA ASP A 341 24.39 -6.10 -1.77
C ASP A 341 23.38 -5.29 -0.95
N SER A 342 22.53 -4.54 -1.65
CA SER A 342 21.44 -3.76 -1.06
C SER A 342 20.26 -3.73 -2.02
N PRO A 343 19.01 -3.94 -1.57
CA PRO A 343 17.83 -3.77 -2.41
C PRO A 343 17.48 -2.28 -2.60
N PHE A 344 18.02 -1.38 -1.76
CA PHE A 344 17.57 0.01 -1.68
C PHE A 344 18.40 0.98 -2.53
N THR A 345 19.70 0.73 -2.64
CA THR A 345 20.62 1.64 -3.33
C THR A 345 21.66 0.90 -4.17
N THR A 346 22.17 1.58 -5.18
CA THR A 346 23.31 1.12 -6.00
C THR A 346 24.60 1.84 -5.62
N ARG A 347 24.56 2.82 -4.71
CA ARG A 347 25.70 3.66 -4.35
C ARG A 347 26.23 3.27 -2.98
N ASP A 348 27.44 2.73 -2.95
CA ASP A 348 28.21 2.50 -1.75
C ASP A 348 28.94 3.77 -1.32
N VAL A 349 29.28 3.88 -0.03
CA VAL A 349 29.91 5.08 0.53
C VAL A 349 31.17 4.73 1.31
N TYR A 350 32.24 5.44 0.95
CA TYR A 350 33.52 5.43 1.62
C TYR A 350 33.82 6.80 2.20
N TRP A 351 34.65 6.84 3.23
CA TRP A 351 35.04 8.05 3.94
C TRP A 351 36.56 8.17 3.96
N VAL A 352 37.05 9.39 3.75
CA VAL A 352 38.46 9.76 3.92
C VAL A 352 38.61 10.69 5.10
N ASP A 353 39.40 10.25 6.07
CA ASP A 353 39.85 11.01 7.23
C ASP A 353 41.38 11.22 7.14
N TRP A 354 41.87 12.41 7.49
CA TRP A 354 43.28 12.79 7.29
C TRP A 354 44.17 12.39 8.48
N THR A 355 44.23 11.08 8.73
CA THR A 355 44.99 10.44 9.81
C THR A 355 45.63 9.15 9.31
N ASN A 356 46.45 8.49 10.12
CA ASN A 356 47.13 7.24 9.72
C ASN A 356 46.15 6.19 9.19
N GLY A 357 46.37 5.79 7.94
CA GLY A 357 45.56 4.82 7.22
C GLY A 357 46.04 3.38 7.32
N LEU A 358 45.26 2.48 6.74
CA LEU A 358 45.66 1.11 6.49
C LEU A 358 46.30 1.03 5.10
N LEU A 359 47.61 0.82 5.03
CA LEU A 359 48.29 0.58 3.75
C LEU A 359 48.04 -0.85 3.27
N MET A 360 47.83 -0.99 1.97
CA MET A 360 47.70 -2.27 1.28
C MET A 360 49.03 -3.02 1.34
N ALA A 361 48.98 -4.31 1.70
CA ALA A 361 50.16 -5.16 1.63
C ALA A 361 50.61 -5.33 0.17
N SER A 362 51.91 -5.49 -0.07
CA SER A 362 52.45 -5.73 -1.40
C SER A 362 53.31 -6.99 -1.45
N VAL A 363 53.24 -7.70 -2.58
CA VAL A 363 54.12 -8.81 -2.93
C VAL A 363 54.80 -8.52 -4.27
N GLU A 364 56.00 -9.06 -4.50
CA GLU A 364 56.63 -8.99 -5.81
C GLU A 364 55.91 -9.93 -6.79
N ALA A 365 55.81 -9.55 -8.07
CA ALA A 365 55.12 -10.34 -9.10
C ALA A 365 55.69 -11.74 -9.33
N GLY A 366 56.90 -12.03 -8.86
CA GLY A 366 57.65 -13.21 -9.27
C GLY A 366 58.14 -13.10 -10.72
N GLN A 367 58.82 -14.14 -11.22
CA GLN A 367 59.29 -14.24 -12.61
C GLN A 367 58.97 -15.63 -13.19
N PRO A 368 57.68 -15.99 -13.28
CA PRO A 368 57.28 -17.30 -13.78
C PRO A 368 57.45 -17.42 -15.30
N GLY A 369 57.55 -18.66 -15.78
CA GLY A 369 57.53 -18.93 -17.21
C GLY A 369 56.17 -18.56 -17.84
N VAL A 370 56.18 -18.18 -19.11
CA VAL A 370 54.96 -17.82 -19.86
C VAL A 370 54.05 -19.04 -20.02
N ALA A 371 52.84 -18.99 -19.46
CA ALA A 371 51.86 -20.07 -19.56
C ALA A 371 51.28 -20.19 -20.99
N PRO A 372 50.82 -21.38 -21.43
CA PRO A 372 50.20 -21.58 -22.75
C PRO A 372 49.03 -20.63 -23.01
N ALA A 373 48.87 -20.17 -24.25
CA ALA A 373 47.73 -19.32 -24.64
C ALA A 373 46.36 -20.03 -24.55
N SER A 374 46.37 -21.37 -24.49
CA SER A 374 45.17 -22.21 -24.29
C SER A 374 44.83 -22.44 -22.82
N SER A 375 45.55 -21.83 -21.87
CA SER A 375 45.23 -21.93 -20.45
C SER A 375 43.87 -21.30 -20.16
N THR A 376 43.08 -21.94 -19.30
CA THR A 376 41.72 -21.53 -18.96
C THR A 376 41.49 -21.50 -17.46
N PHE A 377 40.49 -20.73 -17.05
CA PHE A 377 39.89 -20.78 -15.72
C PHE A 377 38.37 -20.92 -15.86
N GLU A 378 37.69 -21.24 -14.77
CA GLU A 378 36.23 -21.24 -14.75
C GLU A 378 35.73 -19.83 -14.46
N ASP A 379 34.88 -19.30 -15.33
CA ASP A 379 34.22 -18.01 -15.17
C ASP A 379 32.70 -18.21 -15.14
N THR A 380 31.97 -17.24 -14.56
CA THR A 380 30.51 -17.22 -14.56
C THR A 380 30.00 -15.89 -15.07
N MET A 381 29.31 -15.91 -16.20
CA MET A 381 28.58 -14.75 -16.72
C MET A 381 27.15 -14.80 -16.22
N ARG A 382 26.73 -13.79 -15.44
CA ARG A 382 25.35 -13.59 -15.02
C ARG A 382 24.63 -12.63 -15.96
N ALA A 383 23.41 -12.96 -16.34
CA ALA A 383 22.50 -12.12 -17.10
C ALA A 383 21.15 -12.03 -16.42
N ASP A 384 20.79 -10.85 -15.96
CA ASP A 384 19.53 -10.52 -15.31
C ASP A 384 19.07 -9.12 -15.72
N SER A 385 17.78 -8.84 -15.53
CA SER A 385 17.22 -7.51 -15.73
C SER A 385 15.96 -7.35 -14.89
N ASN A 386 15.97 -6.35 -14.02
CA ASN A 386 14.82 -6.04 -13.15
C ASN A 386 13.78 -5.23 -13.92
N VAL A 387 12.78 -5.90 -14.51
CA VAL A 387 11.76 -5.25 -15.35
C VAL A 387 10.43 -5.11 -14.63
N THR A 388 9.96 -6.17 -13.97
CA THR A 388 8.63 -6.19 -13.36
C THR A 388 8.72 -6.69 -11.91
N PRO A 389 8.25 -5.91 -10.92
CA PRO A 389 8.21 -6.36 -9.54
C PRO A 389 6.97 -7.23 -9.30
N ILE A 390 7.15 -8.36 -8.62
CA ILE A 390 6.10 -9.29 -8.23
C ILE A 390 6.06 -9.39 -6.70
N THR A 391 5.67 -8.29 -6.06
CA THR A 391 5.67 -8.12 -4.60
C THR A 391 4.69 -9.07 -3.88
N TYR A 392 3.73 -9.66 -4.59
CA TYR A 392 2.78 -10.63 -4.05
C TYR A 392 3.43 -11.92 -3.54
N TYR A 393 4.52 -12.38 -4.18
CA TYR A 393 5.19 -13.64 -3.81
C TYR A 393 6.42 -13.44 -2.92
N ALA A 394 6.74 -12.21 -2.58
CA ALA A 394 7.92 -11.87 -1.78
C ALA A 394 7.58 -11.97 -0.28
N GLU A 395 8.43 -12.64 0.50
CA GLU A 395 8.30 -12.71 1.96
C GLU A 395 8.92 -11.48 2.62
N SER A 396 9.87 -10.83 1.94
CA SER A 396 10.63 -9.69 2.44
C SER A 396 11.07 -8.74 1.32
N VAL A 397 11.33 -7.47 1.65
CA VAL A 397 11.98 -6.50 0.74
C VAL A 397 13.38 -6.89 0.32
N TYR A 398 14.01 -7.79 1.08
CA TYR A 398 15.33 -8.34 0.79
C TYR A 398 15.28 -9.53 -0.18
N ASP A 399 14.09 -10.05 -0.50
CA ASP A 399 13.95 -11.06 -1.53
C ASP A 399 14.06 -10.44 -2.91
N ASP A 400 14.61 -11.21 -3.86
CA ASP A 400 14.50 -10.88 -5.27
C ASP A 400 13.07 -11.14 -5.77
N TYR A 401 12.29 -10.07 -5.84
CA TYR A 401 10.93 -10.07 -6.36
C TYR A 401 10.84 -9.47 -7.77
N TRP A 402 11.97 -9.23 -8.42
CA TRP A 402 12.01 -8.73 -9.79
C TRP A 402 12.09 -9.88 -10.79
N ILE A 403 11.40 -9.72 -11.92
CA ILE A 403 11.51 -10.65 -13.04
C ILE A 403 11.93 -9.90 -14.30
N TRP A 404 12.64 -10.60 -15.19
CA TRP A 404 13.05 -10.08 -16.50
C TRP A 404 11.93 -10.20 -17.53
N SER A 405 11.17 -11.29 -17.50
CA SER A 405 10.10 -11.51 -18.48
C SER A 405 9.02 -12.48 -18.02
N SER A 406 7.83 -12.36 -18.59
CA SER A 406 6.81 -13.40 -18.58
C SER A 406 6.63 -14.05 -19.96
N LEU A 407 6.23 -15.32 -19.99
CA LEU A 407 5.84 -16.07 -21.18
C LEU A 407 4.54 -16.82 -20.90
N SER A 408 3.49 -16.53 -21.66
CA SER A 408 2.25 -17.33 -21.69
C SER A 408 2.37 -18.37 -22.80
N ALA A 409 2.35 -19.66 -22.45
CA ALA A 409 2.52 -20.74 -23.41
C ALA A 409 1.33 -20.86 -24.39
N PRO A 410 1.57 -21.23 -25.67
CA PRO A 410 2.86 -21.50 -26.27
C PRO A 410 3.57 -20.20 -26.71
N LYS A 411 4.80 -19.97 -26.22
CA LYS A 411 5.58 -18.78 -26.59
C LYS A 411 7.07 -19.04 -26.42
N THR A 412 7.87 -18.49 -27.32
CA THR A 412 9.34 -18.51 -27.24
C THR A 412 9.87 -17.08 -27.10
N LYS A 413 10.86 -16.89 -26.23
CA LYS A 413 11.59 -15.62 -26.10
C LYS A 413 13.10 -15.88 -26.09
N SER A 414 13.84 -14.93 -26.67
CA SER A 414 15.30 -14.96 -26.75
C SER A 414 15.92 -13.93 -25.82
N PHE A 415 17.03 -14.31 -25.19
CA PHE A 415 17.83 -13.51 -24.28
C PHE A 415 19.28 -13.53 -24.77
N VAL A 416 19.99 -12.41 -24.71
CA VAL A 416 21.36 -12.29 -25.20
C VAL A 416 22.32 -12.25 -24.02
N LEU A 417 23.29 -13.17 -24.00
CA LEU A 417 24.39 -13.23 -23.05
C LEU A 417 25.68 -12.83 -23.77
N ASP A 418 26.38 -11.82 -23.28
CA ASP A 418 27.71 -11.45 -23.79
C ASP A 418 28.78 -12.27 -23.06
N VAL A 419 29.35 -13.25 -23.75
CA VAL A 419 30.32 -14.21 -23.21
C VAL A 419 31.71 -13.81 -23.67
N ALA A 420 32.66 -13.70 -22.75
CA ALA A 420 33.99 -13.19 -23.04
C ALA A 420 35.00 -14.34 -23.20
N ASP A 421 35.63 -14.43 -24.37
CA ASP A 421 36.75 -15.35 -24.65
C ASP A 421 36.52 -16.81 -24.18
N PRO A 422 35.39 -17.45 -24.54
CA PRO A 422 35.16 -18.85 -24.18
C PRO A 422 36.19 -19.74 -24.87
N ALA A 423 36.74 -20.70 -24.13
CA ALA A 423 37.64 -21.68 -24.70
C ALA A 423 36.87 -22.81 -25.38
N ALA A 424 37.10 -22.98 -26.68
CA ALA A 424 36.57 -24.11 -27.45
C ALA A 424 37.29 -25.41 -27.05
N SER A 425 36.81 -26.05 -25.99
CA SER A 425 37.34 -27.32 -25.46
C SER A 425 36.23 -28.37 -25.42
N PRO A 426 35.97 -29.09 -26.52
CA PRO A 426 34.90 -30.08 -26.59
C PRO A 426 35.00 -31.12 -25.46
N GLY A 427 33.90 -31.32 -24.73
CA GLY A 427 33.82 -32.27 -23.63
C GLY A 427 34.41 -31.79 -22.29
N ASP A 428 34.78 -30.51 -22.15
CA ASP A 428 35.10 -29.92 -20.84
C ASP A 428 33.82 -29.82 -19.99
N PRO A 429 33.76 -30.45 -18.80
CA PRO A 429 32.57 -30.47 -17.95
C PRO A 429 32.28 -29.12 -17.26
N ARG A 430 33.14 -28.11 -17.43
CA ARG A 430 33.02 -26.80 -16.77
C ARG A 430 32.07 -25.81 -17.48
N ALA A 431 31.31 -26.25 -18.48
CA ALA A 431 30.29 -25.42 -19.13
C ALA A 431 28.87 -25.82 -18.73
N GLU A 432 28.15 -24.89 -18.09
CA GLU A 432 26.84 -25.10 -17.49
C GLU A 432 25.99 -23.84 -17.60
N LEU A 433 24.74 -23.98 -18.03
CA LEU A 433 23.73 -22.91 -18.01
C LEU A 433 22.74 -23.19 -16.89
N THR A 434 22.61 -22.24 -15.97
CA THR A 434 21.56 -22.19 -14.96
C THR A 434 20.55 -21.12 -15.32
N ALA A 435 19.26 -21.45 -15.30
CA ALA A 435 18.15 -20.52 -15.47
C ALA A 435 17.26 -20.53 -14.23
N TRP A 436 16.89 -19.35 -13.74
CA TRP A 436 15.89 -19.18 -12.71
C TRP A 436 14.56 -18.83 -13.36
N LEU A 437 13.63 -19.78 -13.28
CA LEU A 437 12.29 -19.69 -13.83
C LEU A 437 11.28 -19.74 -12.69
N TRP A 438 10.08 -19.22 -12.88
CA TRP A 438 8.98 -19.41 -11.93
C TRP A 438 7.75 -19.93 -12.67
N GLY A 439 7.07 -20.92 -12.09
CA GLY A 439 5.69 -21.19 -12.45
C GLY A 439 4.81 -20.06 -11.92
N ALA A 440 4.08 -19.37 -12.80
CA ALA A 440 3.19 -18.27 -12.43
C ALA A 440 1.73 -18.70 -12.31
N THR A 441 1.39 -19.91 -12.74
CA THR A 441 0.02 -20.44 -12.77
C THR A 441 -0.01 -21.85 -12.23
N THR A 442 -1.12 -22.24 -11.61
CA THR A 442 -1.48 -23.63 -11.38
C THR A 442 -2.87 -23.91 -11.93
N THR A 443 -3.05 -25.10 -12.49
CA THR A 443 -4.30 -25.60 -13.06
C THR A 443 -4.78 -26.85 -12.34
N GLY A 444 -4.13 -27.22 -11.22
CA GLY A 444 -4.34 -28.48 -10.51
C GLY A 444 -3.90 -29.73 -11.29
N ARG A 445 -3.34 -29.56 -12.49
CA ARG A 445 -2.79 -30.65 -13.31
C ARG A 445 -1.31 -30.85 -12.98
N THR A 446 -0.86 -32.09 -13.09
CA THR A 446 0.57 -32.39 -13.07
C THR A 446 1.21 -31.98 -14.40
N ASN A 447 2.48 -31.61 -14.37
CA ASN A 447 3.33 -31.33 -15.53
C ASN A 447 2.82 -30.17 -16.41
N GLU A 448 2.25 -29.13 -15.80
CA GLU A 448 1.60 -28.04 -16.53
C GLU A 448 2.55 -27.05 -17.20
N HIS A 449 3.77 -26.94 -16.68
CA HIS A 449 4.81 -26.08 -17.19
C HIS A 449 5.80 -26.94 -17.96
N THR A 450 5.89 -26.75 -19.27
CA THR A 450 6.91 -27.41 -20.10
C THR A 450 7.78 -26.32 -20.72
N VAL A 451 9.07 -26.28 -20.38
CA VAL A 451 10.00 -25.28 -20.90
C VAL A 451 11.22 -25.95 -21.50
N THR A 452 11.52 -25.61 -22.74
CA THR A 452 12.77 -25.98 -23.41
C THR A 452 13.73 -24.80 -23.38
N LEU A 453 14.91 -25.02 -22.79
CA LEU A 453 16.04 -24.08 -22.87
C LEU A 453 16.92 -24.47 -24.07
N GLY A 454 17.26 -23.48 -24.88
CA GLY A 454 18.21 -23.63 -25.99
C GLY A 454 19.29 -22.55 -25.94
N LEU A 455 20.41 -22.82 -26.60
CA LEU A 455 21.54 -21.91 -26.74
C LEU A 455 22.02 -21.91 -28.18
N ASN A 456 22.15 -20.72 -28.78
CA ASN A 456 22.64 -20.51 -30.15
C ASN A 456 21.92 -21.38 -31.22
N GLY A 457 20.64 -21.69 -30.99
CA GLY A 457 19.81 -22.48 -31.90
C GLY A 457 19.82 -23.99 -31.65
N GLN A 458 20.51 -24.46 -30.60
CA GLN A 458 20.49 -25.85 -30.16
C GLN A 458 19.73 -25.99 -28.83
N ASP A 459 18.78 -26.92 -28.78
CA ASP A 459 18.09 -27.27 -27.53
C ASP A 459 19.05 -27.98 -26.57
N LEU A 460 19.02 -27.55 -25.31
CA LEU A 460 19.87 -28.07 -24.24
C LEU A 460 19.11 -29.02 -23.32
N VAL A 461 17.96 -28.57 -22.81
CA VAL A 461 17.14 -29.33 -21.85
C VAL A 461 15.67 -28.95 -22.00
N THR A 462 14.79 -29.91 -21.75
CA THR A 462 13.35 -29.65 -21.54
C THR A 462 12.99 -30.05 -20.13
N GLU A 463 12.47 -29.10 -19.38
CA GLU A 463 12.02 -29.29 -18.02
C GLU A 463 10.50 -29.24 -17.93
N VAL A 464 9.98 -30.01 -16.98
CA VAL A 464 8.54 -30.13 -16.76
C VAL A 464 8.25 -30.08 -15.26
N TRP A 465 7.38 -29.15 -14.86
CA TRP A 465 6.97 -29.02 -13.46
C TRP A 465 5.51 -28.59 -13.32
N SER A 466 5.03 -28.49 -12.08
CA SER A 466 3.67 -28.05 -11.74
C SER A 466 3.72 -27.05 -10.60
N GLY A 467 2.69 -26.22 -10.49
CA GLY A 467 2.47 -25.29 -9.40
C GLY A 467 3.13 -23.93 -9.61
N VAL A 468 2.67 -22.99 -8.78
CA VAL A 468 3.27 -21.67 -8.64
C VAL A 468 4.54 -21.77 -7.80
N GLY A 469 5.59 -21.05 -8.19
CA GLY A 469 6.81 -20.92 -7.40
C GLY A 469 8.10 -21.00 -8.21
N ARG A 470 9.24 -20.82 -7.52
CA ARG A 470 10.58 -20.83 -8.13
C ARG A 470 10.96 -22.22 -8.63
N HIS A 471 11.58 -22.26 -9.79
CA HIS A 471 12.10 -23.46 -10.44
C HIS A 471 13.46 -23.15 -11.09
N THR A 472 14.52 -23.73 -10.54
CA THR A 472 15.88 -23.56 -11.05
C THR A 472 16.24 -24.73 -11.95
N VAL A 473 16.67 -24.43 -13.17
CA VAL A 473 17.09 -25.41 -14.18
C VAL A 473 18.58 -25.26 -14.38
N THR A 474 19.34 -26.35 -14.24
CA THR A 474 20.78 -26.38 -14.51
C THR A 474 21.09 -27.47 -15.52
N THR A 475 21.77 -27.11 -16.61
CA THR A 475 22.14 -28.07 -17.66
C THR A 475 23.57 -27.87 -18.14
N SER A 476 24.28 -28.98 -18.36
CA SER A 476 25.62 -28.96 -18.96
C SER A 476 25.52 -28.74 -20.48
N LEU A 477 26.50 -28.04 -21.05
CA LEU A 477 26.57 -27.79 -22.49
C LEU A 477 27.99 -28.01 -23.01
N ASP A 478 28.14 -28.29 -24.30
CA ASP A 478 29.46 -28.35 -24.94
C ASP A 478 30.01 -26.91 -25.09
N PRO A 479 31.18 -26.57 -24.50
CA PRO A 479 31.76 -25.23 -24.65
C PRO A 479 31.98 -24.82 -26.11
N ALA A 480 32.06 -25.77 -27.05
CA ALA A 480 32.14 -25.49 -28.48
C ALA A 480 30.89 -24.79 -29.04
N LEU A 481 29.77 -24.78 -28.31
CA LEU A 481 28.56 -24.03 -28.66
C LEU A 481 28.68 -22.53 -28.37
N LEU A 482 29.61 -22.15 -27.50
CA LEU A 482 29.81 -20.77 -27.10
C LEU A 482 30.55 -19.99 -28.20
N ARG A 483 30.09 -18.76 -28.41
CA ARG A 483 30.70 -17.77 -29.29
C ARG A 483 31.34 -16.70 -28.41
N ASP A 484 32.47 -16.18 -28.84
CA ASP A 484 32.97 -14.93 -28.25
C ASP A 484 32.00 -13.79 -28.60
N GLY A 485 31.60 -13.00 -27.60
CA GLY A 485 30.56 -11.99 -27.72
C GLY A 485 29.14 -12.52 -27.49
N ALA A 486 28.19 -12.10 -28.33
CA ALA A 486 26.77 -12.38 -28.15
C ALA A 486 26.40 -13.87 -28.37
N ASN A 487 25.78 -14.46 -27.35
CA ASN A 487 25.18 -15.78 -27.35
C ASN A 487 23.68 -15.65 -27.09
N THR A 488 22.85 -16.44 -27.76
CA THR A 488 21.39 -16.36 -27.62
C THR A 488 20.86 -17.53 -26.84
N VAL A 489 20.32 -17.29 -25.64
CA VAL A 489 19.53 -18.25 -24.88
C VAL A 489 18.07 -18.14 -25.34
N THR A 490 17.45 -19.26 -25.69
CA THR A 490 16.02 -19.35 -26.03
C THR A 490 15.26 -20.05 -24.92
N VAL A 491 14.20 -19.43 -24.44
CA VAL A 491 13.24 -20.04 -23.51
C VAL A 491 11.95 -20.28 -24.27
N SER A 492 11.61 -21.55 -24.50
CA SER A 492 10.40 -21.96 -25.22
C SER A 492 9.42 -22.61 -24.26
N ALA A 493 8.34 -21.91 -23.91
CA ALA A 493 7.26 -22.45 -23.10
C ALA A 493 6.22 -23.13 -24.00
N ALA A 494 5.92 -24.39 -23.73
CA ALA A 494 4.94 -25.20 -24.43
C ALA A 494 3.71 -25.48 -23.55
N LYS A 495 2.55 -25.58 -24.19
CA LYS A 495 1.28 -25.96 -23.54
C LYS A 495 1.10 -27.47 -23.70
N ALA A 496 1.11 -28.22 -22.59
CA ALA A 496 0.88 -29.66 -22.63
C ALA A 496 -0.60 -29.99 -22.93
N ASP A 497 -0.86 -31.16 -23.50
CA ASP A 497 -2.21 -31.59 -23.86
C ASP A 497 -3.14 -31.59 -22.65
N GLY A 498 -4.28 -30.90 -22.78
CA GLY A 498 -5.25 -30.74 -21.71
C GLY A 498 -4.95 -29.64 -20.70
N VAL A 499 -3.77 -29.00 -20.72
CA VAL A 499 -3.45 -27.84 -19.87
C VAL A 499 -4.06 -26.58 -20.51
N PRO A 500 -4.98 -25.86 -19.84
CA PRO A 500 -5.72 -24.76 -20.43
C PRO A 500 -4.85 -23.50 -20.65
N TYR A 501 -3.87 -23.27 -19.78
CA TYR A 501 -2.93 -22.16 -19.82
C TYR A 501 -1.69 -22.52 -18.97
N SER A 502 -0.55 -21.88 -19.27
CA SER A 502 0.71 -22.06 -18.53
C SER A 502 1.51 -20.78 -18.66
N ILE A 503 1.77 -20.08 -17.56
CA ILE A 503 2.57 -18.85 -17.56
C ILE A 503 3.85 -19.09 -16.77
N ILE A 504 4.97 -18.66 -17.35
CA ILE A 504 6.31 -18.79 -16.79
C ILE A 504 6.92 -17.40 -16.63
N TYR A 505 7.56 -17.13 -15.49
CA TYR A 505 8.45 -15.98 -15.36
C TYR A 505 9.91 -16.40 -15.55
N VAL A 506 10.69 -15.54 -16.18
CA VAL A 506 12.14 -15.64 -16.35
C VAL A 506 12.75 -14.56 -15.47
N ASP A 507 13.57 -14.97 -14.52
CA ASP A 507 14.30 -14.10 -13.59
C ASP A 507 15.69 -13.79 -14.18
N LYS A 508 16.58 -14.80 -14.21
CA LYS A 508 17.98 -14.63 -14.62
C LYS A 508 18.62 -15.90 -15.16
N PHE A 509 19.81 -15.74 -15.73
CA PHE A 509 20.69 -16.81 -16.19
C PHE A 509 22.09 -16.66 -15.61
N ASP A 510 22.71 -17.79 -15.25
CA ASP A 510 24.15 -17.90 -15.03
C ASP A 510 24.71 -18.87 -16.07
N LEU A 511 25.75 -18.45 -16.77
CA LEU A 511 26.53 -19.30 -17.65
C LEU A 511 27.92 -19.47 -17.04
N ARG A 512 28.20 -20.66 -16.50
CA ARG A 512 29.53 -21.09 -16.10
C ARG A 512 30.25 -21.65 -17.32
N TYR A 513 31.50 -21.27 -17.57
CA TYR A 513 32.25 -21.73 -18.74
C TYR A 513 33.77 -21.63 -18.56
N PRO A 514 34.56 -22.43 -19.29
CA PRO A 514 36.01 -22.24 -19.35
C PRO A 514 36.34 -20.99 -20.16
N ARG A 515 36.92 -19.98 -19.51
CA ARG A 515 37.36 -18.72 -20.12
C ARG A 515 38.88 -18.68 -20.27
N LEU A 516 39.37 -18.08 -21.37
CA LEU A 516 40.79 -17.86 -21.59
C LEU A 516 41.32 -16.71 -20.70
N TYR A 517 42.60 -16.77 -20.31
CA TYR A 517 43.28 -15.66 -19.62
C TYR A 517 43.58 -14.49 -20.57
N ARG A 518 42.54 -13.88 -21.12
CA ARG A 518 42.62 -12.70 -21.98
C ARG A 518 41.79 -11.57 -21.40
N ALA A 519 42.41 -10.40 -21.31
CA ALA A 519 41.72 -9.18 -20.92
C ALA A 519 40.77 -8.72 -22.04
N ARG A 520 39.58 -8.28 -21.64
CA ARG A 520 38.59 -7.62 -22.50
C ARG A 520 38.41 -6.21 -21.99
N ASP A 521 38.43 -5.23 -22.88
CA ASP A 521 38.38 -3.81 -22.55
C ASP A 521 39.44 -3.42 -21.49
N GLY A 522 40.65 -3.97 -21.63
CA GLY A 522 41.80 -3.70 -20.75
C GLY A 522 41.73 -4.33 -19.36
N ARG A 523 40.78 -5.23 -19.07
CA ARG A 523 40.62 -5.86 -17.75
C ARG A 523 40.35 -7.36 -17.80
N LEU A 524 40.80 -8.09 -16.78
CA LEU A 524 40.43 -9.46 -16.46
C LEU A 524 40.40 -9.67 -14.95
N ASP A 525 39.32 -10.24 -14.44
CA ASP A 525 39.23 -10.82 -13.10
C ASP A 525 39.07 -12.34 -13.19
N PHE A 526 39.72 -13.06 -12.27
CA PHE A 526 39.71 -14.52 -12.25
C PHE A 526 40.07 -15.08 -10.86
N PRO A 527 39.64 -16.30 -10.50
CA PRO A 527 39.95 -16.90 -9.20
C PRO A 527 41.47 -17.02 -8.93
N ALA A 528 41.88 -16.85 -7.67
CA ALA A 528 43.26 -17.03 -7.27
C ALA A 528 43.80 -18.44 -7.55
N LEU A 529 45.10 -18.54 -7.83
CA LEU A 529 45.76 -19.78 -8.26
C LEU A 529 46.76 -20.23 -7.18
N PRO A 530 46.34 -20.97 -6.14
CA PRO A 530 47.23 -21.35 -5.04
C PRO A 530 48.45 -22.14 -5.53
N GLY A 531 49.64 -21.55 -5.37
CA GLY A 531 50.92 -22.16 -5.75
C GLY A 531 51.18 -22.23 -7.26
N ALA A 532 50.41 -21.51 -8.07
CA ALA A 532 50.58 -21.45 -9.52
C ALA A 532 50.68 -19.99 -10.00
N SER A 533 51.08 -19.85 -11.27
CA SER A 533 51.31 -18.56 -11.92
C SER A 533 50.29 -18.34 -13.04
N ALA A 534 49.91 -17.09 -13.26
CA ALA A 534 49.01 -16.69 -14.34
C ALA A 534 49.80 -16.02 -15.48
N THR A 535 49.24 -16.05 -16.69
CA THR A 535 49.68 -15.18 -17.80
C THR A 535 48.45 -14.58 -18.44
N VAL A 536 48.24 -13.27 -18.23
CA VAL A 536 47.13 -12.52 -18.81
C VAL A 536 47.59 -11.85 -20.09
N ARG A 537 46.79 -12.00 -21.15
CA ARG A 537 47.08 -11.57 -22.52
C ARG A 537 46.07 -10.53 -23.02
N GLY A 538 46.32 -9.95 -24.19
CA GLY A 538 45.35 -9.05 -24.84
C GLY A 538 45.29 -7.63 -24.26
N LEU A 539 46.33 -7.21 -23.53
CA LEU A 539 46.44 -5.85 -23.00
C LEU A 539 46.96 -4.90 -24.09
N ALA A 540 46.48 -3.67 -24.13
CA ALA A 540 46.82 -2.66 -25.12
C ALA A 540 48.04 -1.81 -24.72
N SER A 541 48.38 -1.76 -23.43
CA SER A 541 49.45 -0.92 -22.88
C SER A 541 50.36 -1.65 -21.88
N THR A 542 51.48 -1.01 -21.52
CA THR A 542 52.39 -1.50 -20.47
C THR A 542 51.98 -1.06 -19.06
N GLY A 543 51.06 -0.10 -18.93
CA GLY A 543 50.56 0.39 -17.64
C GLY A 543 49.51 -0.58 -17.12
N VAL A 544 49.95 -1.63 -16.44
CA VAL A 544 49.10 -2.72 -15.95
C VAL A 544 49.25 -2.84 -14.44
N VAL A 545 48.12 -2.94 -13.77
CA VAL A 545 48.04 -3.13 -12.32
C VAL A 545 47.48 -4.52 -12.03
N VAL A 546 48.03 -5.17 -11.01
CA VAL A 546 47.60 -6.50 -10.56
C VAL A 546 47.38 -6.48 -9.05
N MET A 547 46.27 -7.08 -8.61
CA MET A 547 45.89 -7.13 -7.21
C MET A 547 45.23 -8.46 -6.86
N GLY A 548 45.59 -9.02 -5.71
CA GLY A 548 44.92 -10.17 -5.11
C GLY A 548 43.89 -9.73 -4.07
N VAL A 549 42.71 -10.34 -4.08
CA VAL A 549 41.60 -10.02 -3.17
C VAL A 549 41.08 -11.32 -2.54
N SER A 550 41.66 -11.70 -1.40
CA SER A 550 41.09 -12.73 -0.51
C SER A 550 40.05 -12.15 0.45
N ALA A 551 40.25 -10.89 0.86
CA ALA A 551 39.30 -10.10 1.63
C ALA A 551 39.21 -8.67 1.06
N PRO A 552 38.02 -8.16 0.72
CA PRO A 552 37.87 -6.81 0.15
C PRO A 552 38.42 -5.67 1.01
N SER A 553 38.52 -5.86 2.33
CA SER A 553 39.07 -4.85 3.24
C SER A 553 40.60 -4.77 3.23
N THR A 554 41.28 -5.83 2.82
CA THR A 554 42.74 -5.97 2.85
C THR A 554 43.24 -6.70 1.60
N PRO A 555 43.04 -6.12 0.40
CA PRO A 555 43.66 -6.64 -0.81
C PRO A 555 45.21 -6.60 -0.73
N VAL A 556 45.85 -7.28 -1.67
CA VAL A 556 47.31 -7.38 -1.79
C VAL A 556 47.73 -6.88 -3.17
N TRP A 557 48.58 -5.86 -3.19
CA TRP A 557 49.14 -5.27 -4.40
C TRP A 557 50.28 -6.13 -4.97
N VAL A 558 50.40 -6.18 -6.30
CA VAL A 558 51.55 -6.79 -6.97
C VAL A 558 52.50 -5.72 -7.49
N SER A 559 53.71 -5.74 -6.94
CA SER A 559 54.82 -4.84 -7.29
C SER A 559 55.78 -5.48 -8.29
N ASP A 560 56.61 -4.65 -8.94
CA ASP A 560 57.64 -5.06 -9.92
C ASP A 560 57.11 -5.87 -11.12
N LEU A 561 55.86 -5.63 -11.50
CA LEU A 561 55.22 -6.26 -12.65
C LEU A 561 55.90 -5.85 -13.96
N GLN A 562 56.17 -6.82 -14.84
CA GLN A 562 56.76 -6.59 -16.16
C GLN A 562 55.74 -6.92 -17.25
N ALA A 563 55.37 -5.90 -18.04
CA ALA A 563 54.55 -6.06 -19.23
C ALA A 563 55.44 -6.37 -20.45
N GLU A 564 55.20 -7.51 -21.10
CA GLU A 564 55.99 -7.98 -22.23
C GLU A 564 55.18 -7.94 -23.54
N PRO A 565 55.77 -7.53 -24.68
CA PRO A 565 55.05 -7.47 -25.95
C PRO A 565 54.67 -8.88 -26.46
N GLU A 566 53.46 -9.01 -27.03
CA GLU A 566 52.98 -10.25 -27.64
C GLU A 566 53.22 -10.33 -29.16
N ALA A 567 53.41 -11.56 -29.65
CA ALA A 567 53.46 -11.83 -31.08
C ALA A 567 52.06 -11.64 -31.69
N GLY A 568 51.86 -10.53 -32.42
CA GLY A 568 50.55 -10.14 -32.96
C GLY A 568 50.08 -8.74 -32.54
N GLY A 569 50.83 -8.07 -31.65
CA GLY A 569 50.47 -6.75 -31.09
C GLY A 569 49.89 -6.88 -29.67
N GLY A 570 49.98 -5.79 -28.89
CA GLY A 570 49.59 -5.77 -27.49
C GLY A 570 50.66 -6.31 -26.53
N TYR A 571 50.26 -6.50 -25.28
CA TYR A 571 51.10 -6.87 -24.15
C TYR A 571 50.49 -8.02 -23.35
N ARG A 572 51.35 -8.73 -22.62
CA ARG A 572 51.00 -9.72 -21.60
C ARG A 572 51.69 -9.39 -20.28
N VAL A 573 51.14 -9.92 -19.19
CA VAL A 573 51.79 -9.95 -17.88
C VAL A 573 51.79 -11.37 -17.33
N SER A 574 52.89 -11.77 -16.71
CA SER A 574 53.04 -13.07 -16.05
C SER A 574 53.46 -12.86 -14.60
N PHE A 575 52.76 -13.50 -13.67
CA PHE A 575 52.97 -13.30 -12.23
C PHE A 575 52.55 -14.53 -11.41
N ASP A 576 53.16 -14.69 -10.24
CA ASP A 576 52.75 -15.68 -9.25
C ASP A 576 51.49 -15.19 -8.52
N SER A 577 50.56 -16.12 -8.19
CA SER A 577 49.30 -15.73 -7.53
C SER A 577 49.56 -14.94 -6.24
N PRO A 578 49.09 -13.68 -6.14
CA PRO A 578 49.37 -12.82 -4.99
C PRO A 578 48.69 -13.27 -3.70
N VAL A 579 47.63 -14.06 -3.82
CA VAL A 579 46.86 -14.61 -2.71
C VAL A 579 46.60 -16.11 -2.94
N PRO A 580 46.42 -16.92 -1.87
CA PRO A 580 46.16 -18.36 -2.00
C PRO A 580 44.72 -18.68 -2.37
N GLU A 581 43.78 -17.77 -2.09
CA GLU A 581 42.34 -17.91 -2.35
C GLU A 581 41.71 -16.55 -2.64
N GLY A 582 40.49 -16.54 -3.19
CA GLY A 582 39.79 -15.31 -3.58
C GLY A 582 39.93 -15.01 -5.07
N GLN A 583 40.13 -13.73 -5.41
CA GLN A 583 40.16 -13.25 -6.79
C GLN A 583 41.49 -12.55 -7.12
N CYS A 584 41.94 -12.67 -8.36
CA CYS A 584 43.02 -11.88 -8.96
C CYS A 584 42.41 -10.88 -9.93
N TRP A 585 42.79 -9.62 -9.80
CA TRP A 585 42.34 -8.51 -10.62
C TRP A 585 43.51 -8.00 -11.44
N VAL A 586 43.34 -7.95 -12.76
CA VAL A 586 44.33 -7.42 -13.71
C VAL A 586 43.62 -6.36 -14.54
N ALA A 587 44.15 -5.14 -14.53
CA ALA A 587 43.57 -4.04 -15.29
C ALA A 587 44.68 -3.15 -15.86
N GLU A 588 44.42 -2.55 -17.02
CA GLU A 588 45.20 -1.41 -17.49
C GLU A 588 44.89 -0.18 -16.62
N GLU A 589 45.89 0.64 -16.33
CA GLU A 589 45.72 1.86 -15.53
C GLU A 589 44.64 2.79 -16.09
N SER A 590 44.49 2.82 -17.42
CA SER A 590 43.48 3.64 -18.11
C SER A 590 42.04 3.18 -17.92
N VAL A 591 41.82 1.95 -17.44
CA VAL A 591 40.47 1.39 -17.20
C VAL A 591 40.18 1.17 -15.71
N VAL A 592 41.11 1.56 -14.83
CA VAL A 592 40.84 1.64 -13.39
C VAL A 592 39.70 2.62 -13.15
N LEU A 593 38.74 2.19 -12.32
CA LEU A 593 37.52 2.93 -12.08
C LEU A 593 37.80 4.22 -11.28
N ARG A 594 36.95 5.23 -11.47
CA ARG A 594 36.97 6.46 -10.67
C ARG A 594 35.81 6.45 -9.68
N ALA A 595 35.86 7.34 -8.68
CA ALA A 595 34.70 7.55 -7.82
C ALA A 595 33.57 8.24 -8.61
N ASP A 596 32.31 7.96 -8.26
CA ASP A 596 31.17 8.67 -8.85
C ASP A 596 31.17 10.14 -8.41
N ASP A 597 31.54 10.37 -7.15
CA ASP A 597 31.56 11.69 -6.53
C ASP A 597 32.54 11.72 -5.34
N VAL A 598 33.16 12.89 -5.13
CA VAL A 598 34.10 13.17 -4.04
C VAL A 598 33.74 14.53 -3.48
N VAL A 599 33.15 14.55 -2.28
CA VAL A 599 32.65 15.77 -1.65
C VAL A 599 33.10 15.89 -0.21
N ALA A 600 33.22 17.11 0.29
CA ALA A 600 33.41 17.35 1.71
C ALA A 600 32.15 16.93 2.48
N ALA A 601 32.33 16.23 3.60
CA ALA A 601 31.26 15.86 4.51
C ALA A 601 30.54 17.12 5.02
N ALA A 602 29.21 17.14 4.95
CA ALA A 602 28.44 18.18 5.60
C ALA A 602 28.55 18.00 7.14
N PRO A 603 28.90 19.06 7.91
CA PRO A 603 28.89 18.94 9.35
C PRO A 603 27.43 18.86 9.84
N SER A 604 27.11 17.79 10.55
CA SER A 604 25.86 17.60 11.25
C SER A 604 26.12 17.10 12.68
N ALA A 605 25.16 17.30 13.57
CA ALA A 605 25.31 16.98 15.00
C ALA A 605 24.03 16.34 15.55
N TRP A 606 23.36 15.51 14.74
CA TRP A 606 22.10 14.88 15.12
C TRP A 606 22.26 13.84 16.22
N ARG A 607 23.49 13.32 16.41
CA ARG A 607 23.87 12.52 17.58
C ARG A 607 24.02 13.30 18.89
N ALA A 608 24.01 14.63 18.89
CA ALA A 608 24.16 15.40 20.13
C ALA A 608 22.92 15.25 21.04
N ALA A 609 23.13 14.88 22.31
CA ALA A 609 22.05 14.77 23.29
C ALA A 609 21.38 16.13 23.61
N SER A 610 22.05 17.25 23.33
CA SER A 610 21.51 18.61 23.53
C SER A 610 20.49 19.04 22.48
N ASN A 611 20.19 18.19 21.49
CA ASN A 611 19.19 18.51 20.47
C ASN A 611 17.79 18.58 21.09
N ARG A 612 16.96 19.49 20.55
CA ARG A 612 15.59 19.75 21.01
C ARG A 612 14.69 19.95 19.80
N ALA A 613 13.79 19.01 19.54
CA ALA A 613 12.76 19.18 18.53
C ALA A 613 11.57 18.24 18.80
N GLU A 614 10.38 18.83 18.95
CA GLU A 614 9.11 18.10 19.06
C GLU A 614 8.56 17.72 17.69
N TYR A 615 8.87 18.52 16.66
CA TYR A 615 8.47 18.28 15.27
C TYR A 615 9.68 18.22 14.35
N VAL A 616 9.84 17.10 13.66
CA VAL A 616 10.97 16.83 12.77
C VAL A 616 10.43 16.59 11.35
N ILE A 617 10.88 17.39 10.38
CA ILE A 617 10.61 17.15 8.96
C ILE A 617 11.84 16.49 8.33
N LEU A 618 11.68 15.28 7.81
CA LEU A 618 12.71 14.53 7.09
C LEU A 618 12.51 14.69 5.59
N THR A 619 13.53 15.20 4.89
CA THR A 619 13.44 15.47 3.45
C THR A 619 14.83 15.52 2.82
N PRO A 620 15.00 15.21 1.52
CA PRO A 620 16.24 15.47 0.81
C PRO A 620 16.70 16.93 0.94
N ALA A 621 18.01 17.16 0.98
CA ALA A 621 18.61 18.49 1.08
C ALA A 621 18.09 19.45 -0.01
N SER A 622 17.79 18.91 -1.19
CA SER A 622 17.21 19.67 -2.33
C SER A 622 15.81 20.23 -2.07
N MET A 623 15.07 19.70 -1.09
CA MET A 623 13.71 20.10 -0.72
C MET A 623 13.63 20.77 0.67
N ALA A 624 14.72 20.76 1.45
CA ALA A 624 14.76 21.31 2.81
C ALA A 624 14.29 22.77 2.91
N ALA A 625 14.65 23.61 1.93
CA ALA A 625 14.21 25.01 1.91
C ALA A 625 12.69 25.17 1.74
N ALA A 626 12.04 24.27 1.00
CA ALA A 626 10.58 24.26 0.84
C ALA A 626 9.88 23.72 2.11
N ALA A 627 10.49 22.76 2.80
CA ALA A 627 10.00 22.24 4.08
C ALA A 627 10.03 23.29 5.20
N GLU A 628 10.99 24.21 5.18
CA GLU A 628 11.17 25.22 6.24
C GLU A 628 9.94 26.10 6.46
N ALA A 629 9.14 26.34 5.41
CA ALA A 629 7.90 27.10 5.53
C ALA A 629 6.88 26.41 6.47
N LEU A 630 6.80 25.08 6.45
CA LEU A 630 5.94 24.33 7.36
C LEU A 630 6.53 24.28 8.76
N ALA A 631 7.84 24.09 8.89
CA ALA A 631 8.52 24.14 10.18
C ALA A 631 8.30 25.49 10.88
N GLU A 632 8.39 26.60 10.15
CA GLU A 632 8.13 27.95 10.69
C GLU A 632 6.67 28.12 11.13
N HIS A 633 5.72 27.63 10.34
CA HIS A 633 4.30 27.62 10.72
C HIS A 633 4.05 26.84 12.01
N ARG A 634 4.76 25.72 12.22
CA ARG A 634 4.68 24.93 13.46
C ARG A 634 5.38 25.60 14.65
N ARG A 635 6.48 26.33 14.44
CA ARG A 635 7.09 27.20 15.47
C ARG A 635 6.14 28.31 15.89
N ALA A 636 5.46 28.95 14.94
CA ALA A 636 4.44 29.95 15.23
C ALA A 636 3.25 29.35 16.02
N SER A 637 3.00 28.05 15.85
CA SER A 637 2.00 27.28 16.60
C SER A 637 2.52 26.72 17.94
N GLY A 638 3.74 27.07 18.36
CA GLY A 638 4.33 26.72 19.65
C GLY A 638 5.15 25.43 19.70
N LEU A 639 5.40 24.75 18.57
CA LEU A 639 6.23 23.53 18.54
C LEU A 639 7.70 23.85 18.27
N VAL A 640 8.62 23.22 19.01
CA VAL A 640 10.04 23.24 18.65
C VAL A 640 10.24 22.39 17.40
N SER A 641 10.49 23.03 16.25
CA SER A 641 10.45 22.40 14.93
C SER A 641 11.78 22.53 14.17
N VAL A 642 12.22 21.44 13.52
CA VAL A 642 13.43 21.40 12.70
C VAL A 642 13.21 20.65 11.38
N VAL A 643 13.93 21.07 10.34
CA VAL A 643 14.07 20.32 9.09
C VAL A 643 15.42 19.60 9.12
N VAL A 644 15.41 18.30 8.85
CA VAL A 644 16.60 17.45 8.86
C VAL A 644 16.80 16.86 7.46
N PRO A 645 17.90 17.22 6.77
CA PRO A 645 18.26 16.61 5.49
C PRO A 645 18.51 15.10 5.64
N LEU A 646 17.95 14.29 4.73
CA LEU A 646 18.14 12.82 4.76
C LEU A 646 19.60 12.43 4.59
N GLU A 647 20.35 13.18 3.79
CA GLU A 647 21.77 12.92 3.51
C GLU A 647 22.61 12.96 4.81
N GLU A 648 22.28 13.87 5.73
CA GLU A 648 22.91 13.97 7.05
C GLU A 648 22.54 12.78 7.95
N ILE A 649 21.31 12.27 7.83
CA ILE A 649 20.86 11.06 8.54
C ILE A 649 21.63 9.83 8.04
N TYR A 650 21.75 9.66 6.73
CA TYR A 650 22.51 8.55 6.15
C TYR A 650 23.96 8.59 6.62
N ASP A 651 24.59 9.77 6.58
CA ASP A 651 25.98 9.96 6.98
C ASP A 651 26.23 9.62 8.46
N GLU A 652 25.40 10.13 9.38
CA GLU A 652 25.58 9.92 10.82
C GLU A 652 25.10 8.54 11.30
N PHE A 653 24.02 8.00 10.75
CA PHE A 653 23.33 6.83 11.29
C PHE A 653 23.57 5.53 10.53
N HIS A 654 24.05 5.60 9.29
CA HIS A 654 24.26 4.40 8.46
C HIS A 654 25.52 4.45 7.57
N GLY A 655 26.50 5.27 7.96
CA GLY A 655 27.79 5.37 7.26
C GLY A 655 27.69 5.91 5.84
N GLY A 656 26.62 6.66 5.54
CA GLY A 656 26.33 7.29 4.26
C GLY A 656 25.44 6.49 3.32
N LEU A 657 25.11 5.23 3.64
CA LEU A 657 24.25 4.39 2.81
C LEU A 657 22.79 4.85 2.88
N GLU A 658 22.18 5.00 1.70
CA GLU A 658 20.79 5.45 1.52
C GLU A 658 19.79 4.31 1.79
N GLU A 659 19.63 3.93 3.05
CA GLU A 659 18.75 2.83 3.46
C GLU A 659 17.68 3.27 4.48
N PRO A 660 16.46 2.66 4.46
CA PRO A 660 15.40 2.97 5.42
C PRO A 660 15.85 2.83 6.89
N GLU A 661 16.72 1.88 7.19
CA GLU A 661 17.27 1.60 8.52
C GLU A 661 17.96 2.82 9.14
N ALA A 662 18.53 3.71 8.33
CA ALA A 662 19.13 4.95 8.80
C ALA A 662 18.10 5.86 9.48
N ILE A 663 16.91 5.99 8.87
CA ILE A 663 15.80 6.80 9.40
C ILE A 663 15.30 6.19 10.71
N ARG A 664 15.09 4.86 10.73
CA ARG A 664 14.63 4.16 11.94
C ARG A 664 15.64 4.31 13.09
N THR A 665 16.93 4.17 12.80
CA THR A 665 18.00 4.31 13.80
C THR A 665 18.11 5.75 14.30
N PHE A 666 17.98 6.75 13.41
CA PHE A 666 17.94 8.15 13.79
C PHE A 666 16.76 8.46 14.72
N LEU A 667 15.56 8.02 14.39
CA LEU A 667 14.37 8.28 15.21
C LEU A 667 14.47 7.60 16.58
N ALA A 668 14.92 6.34 16.63
CA ALA A 668 15.15 5.64 17.89
C ALA A 668 16.20 6.36 18.77
N TRP A 669 17.28 6.86 18.18
CA TRP A 669 18.29 7.66 18.89
C TRP A 669 17.71 8.99 19.39
N ALA A 670 17.01 9.72 18.52
CA ALA A 670 16.42 11.01 18.86
C ALA A 670 15.44 10.88 20.02
N GLN A 671 14.61 9.84 20.04
CA GLN A 671 13.71 9.58 21.16
C GLN A 671 14.43 9.25 22.46
N ALA A 672 15.50 8.47 22.41
CA ALA A 672 16.20 8.00 23.59
C ALA A 672 17.17 9.04 24.19
N ALA A 673 17.78 9.89 23.37
CA ALA A 673 18.94 10.68 23.76
C ALA A 673 18.77 12.19 23.69
N TRP A 674 17.82 12.72 22.91
CA TRP A 674 17.64 14.17 22.81
C TRP A 674 17.00 14.75 24.08
N GLU A 675 17.45 15.94 24.48
CA GLU A 675 16.92 16.68 25.62
C GLU A 675 15.42 16.95 25.48
N GLN A 676 14.95 17.19 24.24
CA GLN A 676 13.53 17.20 23.92
C GLN A 676 13.29 16.31 22.69
N PRO A 677 12.77 15.08 22.89
CA PRO A 677 12.60 14.11 21.82
C PRO A 677 11.47 14.48 20.86
N PRO A 678 11.51 13.96 19.62
CA PRO A 678 10.42 14.15 18.66
C PRO A 678 9.14 13.50 19.17
N ARG A 679 8.04 14.21 18.98
CA ARG A 679 6.67 13.71 19.16
C ARG A 679 5.97 13.53 17.81
N TYR A 680 6.36 14.33 16.82
CA TYR A 680 5.79 14.35 15.48
C TYR A 680 6.89 14.28 14.42
N VAL A 681 6.74 13.40 13.43
CA VAL A 681 7.69 13.23 12.33
C VAL A 681 6.96 13.32 10.99
N LEU A 682 7.38 14.25 10.13
CA LEU A 682 6.88 14.37 8.77
C LEU A 682 7.93 13.88 7.77
N LEU A 683 7.58 12.86 6.98
CA LEU A 683 8.36 12.40 5.83
C LEU A 683 7.96 13.21 4.60
N ALA A 684 8.78 14.18 4.19
CA ALA A 684 8.49 15.04 3.04
C ALA A 684 9.25 14.55 1.79
N GLY A 685 8.61 13.61 1.08
CA GLY A 685 9.05 13.06 -0.19
C GLY A 685 8.31 11.76 -0.52
N LEU A 686 8.22 11.44 -1.81
CA LEU A 686 7.70 10.16 -2.29
C LEU A 686 8.61 9.00 -1.86
N GLY A 687 8.03 7.95 -1.28
CA GLY A 687 8.66 6.63 -1.17
C GLY A 687 8.10 5.70 -2.25
N THR A 688 8.90 4.76 -2.75
CA THR A 688 8.47 3.78 -3.77
C THR A 688 8.96 2.37 -3.47
N GLU A 689 8.26 1.37 -3.99
CA GLU A 689 8.72 -0.03 -4.03
C GLU A 689 9.84 -0.25 -5.09
N ASP A 690 9.98 0.65 -6.07
CA ASP A 690 11.10 0.65 -7.01
C ASP A 690 12.26 1.52 -6.49
N TYR A 691 12.91 1.06 -5.41
CA TYR A 691 13.93 1.82 -4.68
C TYR A 691 15.08 2.32 -5.57
N LYS A 692 15.51 1.48 -6.52
CA LYS A 692 16.61 1.75 -7.46
C LYS A 692 16.15 2.40 -8.77
N ASN A 693 14.85 2.71 -8.89
CA ASN A 693 14.24 3.31 -10.07
C ASN A 693 14.52 2.52 -11.37
N HIS A 694 14.43 1.18 -11.30
CA HIS A 694 14.60 0.27 -12.43
C HIS A 694 13.64 0.57 -13.58
N THR A 695 12.40 0.97 -13.27
CA THR A 695 11.36 1.29 -14.25
C THR A 695 11.46 2.71 -14.81
N GLY A 696 12.22 3.61 -14.16
CA GLY A 696 12.25 5.03 -14.46
C GLY A 696 10.93 5.77 -14.12
N ALA A 697 9.96 5.10 -13.49
CA ALA A 697 8.62 5.64 -13.32
C ALA A 697 8.49 6.62 -12.15
N ALA A 698 9.34 6.49 -11.12
CA ALA A 698 9.37 7.38 -9.96
C ALA A 698 10.71 7.25 -9.22
N GLU A 699 11.38 8.37 -8.96
CA GLU A 699 12.56 8.39 -8.08
C GLU A 699 12.13 8.29 -6.61
N ASN A 700 12.81 7.43 -5.85
CA ASN A 700 12.65 7.32 -4.41
C ASN A 700 13.25 8.56 -3.73
N ARG A 701 12.41 9.43 -3.13
CA ARG A 701 12.84 10.67 -2.46
C ARG A 701 13.07 10.48 -0.97
N VAL A 702 12.11 9.84 -0.30
CA VAL A 702 12.21 9.45 1.12
C VAL A 702 11.72 8.01 1.19
N PRO A 703 12.58 7.02 1.48
CA PRO A 703 12.18 5.62 1.42
C PRO A 703 10.99 5.31 2.32
N THR A 704 10.23 4.29 1.96
CA THR A 704 9.24 3.61 2.81
C THR A 704 9.70 2.18 3.03
N MET A 705 9.37 1.56 4.15
CA MET A 705 9.52 0.11 4.29
C MET A 705 8.33 -0.59 3.64
N LEU A 706 8.53 -1.75 3.00
CA LEU A 706 7.43 -2.65 2.64
C LEU A 706 7.35 -3.78 3.66
N LEU A 707 6.16 -4.03 4.19
CA LEU A 707 5.91 -5.08 5.16
C LEU A 707 5.02 -6.16 4.56
N ARG A 708 5.31 -7.42 4.90
CA ARG A 708 4.53 -8.57 4.45
C ARG A 708 3.15 -8.60 5.07
N GLN A 709 2.15 -8.70 4.22
CA GLN A 709 0.75 -9.00 4.52
C GLN A 709 0.35 -10.30 3.79
N PRO A 710 -0.81 -10.91 4.09
CA PRO A 710 -1.25 -12.14 3.40
C PRO A 710 -1.24 -12.01 1.86
N ASP A 711 -1.46 -10.81 1.36
CA ASP A 711 -1.60 -10.44 -0.05
C ASP A 711 -0.37 -9.73 -0.65
N GLY A 712 0.80 -9.84 -0.01
CA GLY A 712 2.07 -9.35 -0.54
C GLY A 712 2.76 -8.28 0.31
N LEU A 713 3.72 -7.57 -0.27
CA LEU A 713 4.43 -6.48 0.39
C LEU A 713 3.74 -5.12 0.17
N PHE A 714 3.48 -4.37 1.26
CA PHE A 714 2.83 -3.05 1.22
C PHE A 714 3.60 -1.99 2.00
N CYS A 715 3.54 -0.74 1.54
CA CYS A 715 4.25 0.36 2.18
C CYS A 715 3.72 0.67 3.59
N SER A 716 4.63 0.86 4.54
CA SER A 716 4.35 1.19 5.93
C SER A 716 5.34 2.22 6.47
N ASP A 717 4.85 3.41 6.77
CA ASP A 717 5.63 4.41 7.52
C ASP A 717 5.60 4.15 9.03
N LEU A 718 4.60 3.41 9.52
CA LEU A 718 4.51 3.01 10.94
C LEU A 718 5.79 2.30 11.42
N TRP A 719 6.43 1.54 10.53
CA TRP A 719 7.69 0.85 10.79
C TRP A 719 8.83 1.77 11.29
N PHE A 720 8.85 3.03 10.85
CA PHE A 720 9.85 4.00 11.34
C PHE A 720 9.53 4.51 12.75
N ALA A 721 8.25 4.53 13.12
CA ALA A 721 7.76 5.10 14.36
C ALA A 721 7.60 4.08 15.50
N ASP A 722 7.57 2.78 15.18
CA ASP A 722 7.47 1.66 16.13
C ASP A 722 8.77 0.82 16.10
N PRO A 723 9.86 1.30 16.72
CA PRO A 723 11.14 0.60 16.70
C PRO A 723 11.17 -0.69 17.53
N ASP A 724 10.31 -0.82 18.55
CA ASP A 724 10.17 -1.98 19.43
C ASP A 724 9.15 -3.02 18.97
N ASP A 725 8.43 -2.74 17.87
CA ASP A 725 7.50 -3.64 17.21
C ASP A 725 6.36 -4.09 18.14
N ASP A 726 5.83 -3.17 18.95
CA ASP A 726 4.73 -3.41 19.88
C ASP A 726 3.36 -2.98 19.32
N GLY A 727 3.36 -2.23 18.23
CA GLY A 727 2.19 -1.83 17.42
C GLY A 727 1.72 -0.43 17.74
N ILE A 728 2.40 0.23 18.68
CA ILE A 728 2.09 1.56 19.16
C ILE A 728 3.23 2.48 18.69
N PRO A 729 2.97 3.39 17.75
CA PRO A 729 4.00 4.32 17.31
C PRO A 729 4.48 5.20 18.46
N ASN A 730 5.79 5.21 18.72
CA ASN A 730 6.41 6.06 19.73
C ASN A 730 6.40 7.55 19.30
N VAL A 731 6.29 7.83 18.01
CA VAL A 731 6.07 9.16 17.44
C VAL A 731 4.89 9.16 16.49
N ALA A 732 4.13 10.25 16.46
CA ALA A 732 3.13 10.46 15.42
C ALA A 732 3.81 10.73 14.07
N ILE A 733 3.63 9.84 13.10
CA ILE A 733 4.27 9.94 11.79
C ILE A 733 3.26 10.22 10.67
N GLY A 734 3.64 11.05 9.71
CA GLY A 734 2.89 11.26 8.48
C GLY A 734 3.79 11.59 7.30
N ARG A 735 3.24 11.56 6.08
CA ARG A 735 3.99 11.71 4.83
C ARG A 735 3.37 12.72 3.87
N LEU A 736 4.21 13.55 3.25
CA LEU A 736 3.89 14.29 2.03
C LEU A 736 4.58 13.60 0.83
N PRO A 737 3.87 12.82 -0.01
CA PRO A 737 4.46 12.02 -1.08
C PRO A 737 4.80 12.87 -2.33
N VAL A 738 5.58 13.92 -2.14
CA VAL A 738 5.97 14.91 -3.16
C VAL A 738 7.24 14.48 -3.91
N ILE A 739 7.36 14.86 -5.18
CA ILE A 739 8.50 14.48 -6.04
C ILE A 739 9.49 15.61 -6.26
N SER A 740 9.18 16.84 -5.84
CA SER A 740 10.02 18.02 -6.04
C SER A 740 9.79 19.11 -4.98
N ALA A 741 10.76 20.03 -4.84
CA ALA A 741 10.66 21.18 -3.95
C ALA A 741 9.48 22.12 -4.28
N GLY A 742 9.17 22.27 -5.58
CA GLY A 742 8.03 23.08 -6.03
C GLY A 742 6.70 22.50 -5.56
N GLU A 743 6.52 21.19 -5.73
CA GLU A 743 5.33 20.49 -5.25
C GLU A 743 5.23 20.48 -3.72
N LEU A 744 6.36 20.34 -3.02
CA LEU A 744 6.39 20.49 -1.56
C LEU A 744 5.90 21.86 -1.13
N SER A 745 6.35 22.92 -1.82
CA SER A 745 5.92 24.30 -1.53
C SER A 745 4.41 24.48 -1.74
N GLU A 746 3.84 23.93 -2.82
CA GLU A 746 2.39 23.97 -3.09
C GLU A 746 1.59 23.22 -2.02
N THR A 747 2.07 22.03 -1.62
CA THR A 747 1.40 21.19 -0.61
C THR A 747 1.44 21.84 0.77
N VAL A 748 2.59 22.40 1.16
CA VAL A 748 2.73 23.16 2.41
C VAL A 748 1.81 24.38 2.40
N ALA A 749 1.76 25.14 1.31
CA ALA A 749 0.86 26.28 1.19
C ALA A 749 -0.62 25.87 1.31
N LYS A 750 -1.00 24.71 0.77
CA LYS A 750 -2.35 24.15 0.92
C LYS A 750 -2.68 23.81 2.38
N ILE A 751 -1.76 23.16 3.10
CA ILE A 751 -1.93 22.81 4.53
C ILE A 751 -2.11 24.09 5.36
N ILE A 752 -1.21 25.06 5.21
CA ILE A 752 -1.28 26.34 5.93
C ILE A 752 -2.59 27.07 5.59
N ARG A 753 -3.02 27.05 4.33
CA ARG A 753 -4.29 27.67 3.90
C ARG A 753 -5.51 27.00 4.54
N ALA A 754 -5.51 25.69 4.71
CA ALA A 754 -6.59 24.98 5.39
C ALA A 754 -6.70 25.39 6.87
N GLU A 755 -5.56 25.46 7.56
CA GLU A 755 -5.49 25.82 8.98
C GLU A 755 -5.85 27.29 9.24
N THR A 756 -5.45 28.18 8.33
CA THR A 756 -5.69 29.63 8.45
C THR A 756 -7.01 30.08 7.82
N ALA A 757 -7.76 29.18 7.18
CA ALA A 757 -9.08 29.48 6.65
C ALA A 757 -9.98 30.07 7.75
N ALA A 758 -10.86 31.01 7.36
CA ALA A 758 -11.82 31.57 8.30
C ALA A 758 -12.67 30.45 8.93
N GLY A 759 -12.90 30.56 10.23
CA GLY A 759 -13.80 29.66 10.95
C GLY A 759 -15.24 29.73 10.41
N GLY A 760 -16.10 28.85 10.88
CA GLY A 760 -17.50 28.76 10.47
C GLY A 760 -18.03 27.36 10.67
N ALA A 761 -19.30 27.17 10.33
CA ALA A 761 -20.03 25.91 10.52
C ALA A 761 -19.28 24.68 9.98
N TRP A 762 -18.63 24.84 8.83
CA TRP A 762 -17.90 23.76 8.16
C TRP A 762 -16.82 23.12 9.04
N ARG A 763 -16.23 23.86 10.01
CA ARG A 763 -15.25 23.33 10.97
C ARG A 763 -15.86 22.44 12.06
N GLN A 764 -17.18 22.43 12.16
CA GLN A 764 -17.96 21.59 13.07
C GLN A 764 -18.77 20.55 12.31
N THR A 765 -18.66 20.47 10.98
CA THR A 765 -19.32 19.45 10.18
C THR A 765 -18.47 18.20 10.08
N VAL A 766 -19.08 17.04 10.33
CA VAL A 766 -18.49 15.71 10.11
C VAL A 766 -19.38 14.97 9.14
N VAL A 767 -18.83 14.63 7.97
CA VAL A 767 -19.51 13.80 6.98
C VAL A 767 -19.22 12.33 7.27
N LEU A 768 -20.27 11.55 7.45
CA LEU A 768 -20.26 10.12 7.71
C LEU A 768 -20.73 9.39 6.44
N ALA A 769 -19.77 9.09 5.56
CA ALA A 769 -20.03 8.40 4.30
C ALA A 769 -19.90 6.88 4.47
N ALA A 770 -20.85 6.14 3.88
CA ALA A 770 -20.85 4.69 3.91
C ALA A 770 -21.28 4.11 2.56
N ASP A 771 -20.55 3.09 2.12
CA ASP A 771 -20.97 2.24 1.01
C ASP A 771 -22.14 1.33 1.43
N ARG A 772 -22.74 0.65 0.46
CA ARG A 772 -23.83 -0.30 0.74
C ARG A 772 -23.33 -1.41 1.65
N PRO A 773 -24.11 -1.80 2.68
CA PRO A 773 -23.75 -2.93 3.49
C PRO A 773 -23.82 -4.16 2.60
N ASP A 774 -22.72 -4.88 2.62
CA ASP A 774 -22.63 -6.22 2.11
C ASP A 774 -22.02 -6.99 3.28
N SER A 775 -20.75 -7.26 3.17
CA SER A 775 -20.19 -8.47 3.65
C SER A 775 -18.69 -8.40 3.84
N GLY A 776 -18.03 -7.55 3.04
CA GLY A 776 -16.91 -6.76 3.48
C GLY A 776 -17.29 -5.97 4.73
N GLY A 777 -18.57 -5.60 4.88
CA GLY A 777 -19.28 -5.60 6.16
C GLY A 777 -20.44 -4.62 6.24
N GLN A 778 -20.90 -4.35 7.45
CA GLN A 778 -22.02 -3.44 7.72
C GLN A 778 -21.55 -1.98 7.77
N PHE A 779 -21.16 -1.41 6.62
CA PHE A 779 -20.52 -0.10 6.55
C PHE A 779 -21.39 1.04 7.11
N ASP A 780 -22.70 1.04 6.83
CA ASP A 780 -23.62 2.03 7.40
C ASP A 780 -23.65 1.98 8.93
N ARG A 781 -23.66 0.78 9.52
CA ARG A 781 -23.63 0.60 10.98
C ARG A 781 -22.30 1.04 11.57
N SER A 782 -21.20 0.70 10.90
CA SER A 782 -19.86 1.16 11.27
C SER A 782 -19.79 2.68 11.30
N SER A 783 -20.31 3.33 10.26
CA SER A 783 -20.38 4.78 10.13
C SER A 783 -21.29 5.43 11.19
N ALA A 784 -22.49 4.89 11.41
CA ALA A 784 -23.40 5.34 12.47
C ALA A 784 -22.78 5.19 13.87
N GLY A 785 -21.94 4.18 14.09
CA GLY A 785 -21.19 4.03 15.33
C GLY A 785 -20.22 5.18 15.60
N ILE A 786 -19.72 5.88 14.57
CA ILE A 786 -18.89 7.09 14.74
C ILE A 786 -19.75 8.28 15.15
N GLN A 787 -20.98 8.39 14.64
CA GLN A 787 -21.92 9.45 15.01
C GLN A 787 -22.14 9.52 16.53
N ALA A 788 -22.27 8.37 17.20
CA ALA A 788 -22.43 8.29 18.65
C ALA A 788 -21.23 8.83 19.45
N LEU A 789 -20.06 8.97 18.82
CA LEU A 789 -18.86 9.54 19.44
C LEU A 789 -18.78 11.05 19.28
N LEU A 790 -19.58 11.64 18.40
CA LEU A 790 -19.58 13.08 18.18
C LEU A 790 -20.17 13.80 19.40
N PRO A 791 -19.63 14.96 19.81
CA PRO A 791 -20.29 15.80 20.77
C PRO A 791 -21.41 16.59 20.06
N ARG A 792 -22.40 17.06 20.83
CA ARG A 792 -23.62 17.70 20.30
C ARG A 792 -23.36 18.99 19.53
N ASP A 793 -22.20 19.62 19.71
CA ASP A 793 -21.79 20.82 19.00
C ASP A 793 -21.17 20.54 17.63
N TYR A 794 -21.09 19.27 17.21
CA TYR A 794 -20.71 18.89 15.85
C TYR A 794 -21.95 18.48 15.03
N LEU A 795 -22.02 19.00 13.81
CA LEU A 795 -23.03 18.67 12.83
C LEU A 795 -22.65 17.38 12.11
N ALA A 796 -23.32 16.28 12.44
CA ALA A 796 -23.18 15.01 11.74
C ALA A 796 -23.99 15.04 10.43
N ARG A 797 -23.37 14.72 9.29
CA ARG A 797 -24.01 14.64 7.98
C ARG A 797 -23.79 13.25 7.39
N THR A 798 -24.86 12.48 7.20
CA THR A 798 -24.75 11.09 6.73
C THR A 798 -24.90 11.01 5.21
N VAL A 799 -24.04 10.22 4.57
CA VAL A 799 -24.14 9.87 3.14
C VAL A 799 -24.05 8.36 3.02
N SER A 800 -25.20 7.68 3.00
CA SER A 800 -25.28 6.22 2.87
C SER A 800 -25.76 5.87 1.47
N VAL A 801 -24.97 5.05 0.75
CA VAL A 801 -25.39 4.49 -0.54
C VAL A 801 -26.60 3.58 -0.39
N ALA A 802 -26.77 2.91 0.75
CA ALA A 802 -27.93 2.08 1.00
C ALA A 802 -29.21 2.92 1.16
N ALA A 803 -29.11 4.08 1.81
CA ALA A 803 -30.26 4.95 2.06
C ALA A 803 -30.65 5.80 0.84
N LEU A 804 -29.68 6.46 0.18
CA LEU A 804 -29.93 7.42 -0.89
C LEU A 804 -29.85 6.81 -2.30
N GLY A 805 -29.20 5.65 -2.43
CA GLY A 805 -28.77 5.16 -3.74
C GLY A 805 -27.53 5.88 -4.27
N PHE A 806 -26.89 5.29 -5.28
CA PHE A 806 -25.55 5.72 -5.71
C PHE A 806 -25.47 7.13 -6.31
N PRO A 807 -26.34 7.51 -7.27
CA PRO A 807 -26.24 8.83 -7.92
C PRO A 807 -26.44 9.98 -6.93
N ASP A 808 -27.38 9.82 -6.01
CA ASP A 808 -27.73 10.82 -5.01
C ASP A 808 -26.67 10.89 -3.92
N SER A 809 -26.13 9.74 -3.45
CA SER A 809 -24.98 9.72 -2.55
C SER A 809 -23.74 10.40 -3.14
N ARG A 810 -23.41 10.15 -4.41
CA ARG A 810 -22.28 10.81 -5.09
C ARG A 810 -22.47 12.32 -5.12
N THR A 811 -23.63 12.78 -5.56
CA THR A 811 -23.94 14.22 -5.67
C THR A 811 -23.92 14.88 -4.30
N THR A 812 -24.53 14.25 -3.30
CA THR A 812 -24.59 14.74 -1.92
C THR A 812 -23.20 14.86 -1.30
N LEU A 813 -22.35 13.82 -1.45
CA LEU A 813 -20.97 13.87 -0.97
C LEU A 813 -20.19 15.02 -1.61
N GLN A 814 -20.29 15.19 -2.93
CA GLN A 814 -19.61 16.27 -3.65
C GLN A 814 -20.09 17.65 -3.20
N ASN A 815 -21.38 17.80 -2.90
CA ASN A 815 -21.93 19.05 -2.36
C ASN A 815 -21.38 19.34 -0.96
N TYR A 816 -21.27 18.34 -0.08
CA TYR A 816 -20.64 18.54 1.23
C TYR A 816 -19.16 18.92 1.14
N PHE A 817 -18.41 18.33 0.20
CA PHE A 817 -17.06 18.82 -0.08
C PHE A 817 -17.11 20.30 -0.49
N ARG A 818 -17.92 20.68 -1.48
CA ARG A 818 -18.03 22.07 -1.97
C ARG A 818 -18.39 23.07 -0.86
N ALA A 819 -19.34 22.72 -0.01
CA ALA A 819 -19.75 23.51 1.16
C ALA A 819 -18.62 23.64 2.20
N GLY A 820 -17.79 22.60 2.31
CA GLY A 820 -16.71 22.48 3.28
C GLY A 820 -17.13 21.61 4.45
N THR A 821 -16.19 20.80 4.94
CA THR A 821 -16.38 19.95 6.11
C THR A 821 -15.05 19.80 6.86
N ALA A 822 -15.09 19.54 8.16
CA ALA A 822 -13.90 19.35 8.97
C ALA A 822 -13.34 17.95 8.80
N VAL A 823 -14.24 16.97 8.80
CA VAL A 823 -13.91 15.55 8.69
C VAL A 823 -14.81 14.85 7.69
N VAL A 824 -14.22 13.96 6.90
CA VAL A 824 -14.95 12.94 6.13
C VAL A 824 -14.53 11.57 6.65
N SER A 825 -15.46 10.86 7.27
CA SER A 825 -15.32 9.46 7.63
C SER A 825 -15.92 8.59 6.53
N TYR A 826 -15.15 7.66 5.97
CA TYR A 826 -15.65 6.72 4.99
C TYR A 826 -15.46 5.27 5.46
N PHE A 827 -16.53 4.48 5.40
CA PHE A 827 -16.52 3.02 5.52
C PHE A 827 -17.06 2.40 4.24
N GLY A 828 -16.33 1.46 3.65
CA GLY A 828 -16.81 0.80 2.43
C GLY A 828 -15.72 0.22 1.57
N HIS A 829 -16.10 -0.20 0.38
CA HIS A 829 -15.17 -0.66 -0.64
C HIS A 829 -14.34 0.49 -1.22
N GLY A 830 -13.13 0.16 -1.63
CA GLY A 830 -12.18 1.15 -2.13
C GLY A 830 -11.18 0.48 -3.06
N GLY A 831 -10.89 1.18 -4.15
CA GLY A 831 -9.78 0.86 -5.03
C GLY A 831 -8.67 1.88 -4.84
N MET A 832 -7.57 1.69 -5.55
CA MET A 832 -6.45 2.63 -5.50
C MET A 832 -6.84 4.05 -5.92
N ASP A 833 -7.83 4.23 -6.79
CA ASP A 833 -8.24 5.52 -7.34
C ASP A 833 -9.65 5.97 -6.92
N ARG A 834 -10.38 5.20 -6.11
CA ARG A 834 -11.80 5.45 -5.84
C ARG A 834 -12.31 4.92 -4.51
N ILE A 835 -13.39 5.51 -4.00
CA ILE A 835 -14.24 4.94 -2.94
C ILE A 835 -15.63 4.64 -3.47
N ALA A 836 -16.12 3.44 -3.16
CA ALA A 836 -17.33 2.82 -3.66
C ALA A 836 -17.41 2.80 -5.20
N ALA A 837 -17.97 1.74 -5.78
CA ALA A 837 -18.16 1.68 -7.23
C ALA A 837 -19.54 1.12 -7.54
N ASP A 838 -20.25 1.80 -8.43
CA ASP A 838 -21.42 1.21 -9.07
C ASP A 838 -20.96 0.38 -10.26
N THR A 839 -20.91 -0.93 -10.07
CA THR A 839 -20.47 -1.90 -11.08
C THR A 839 -21.30 -1.86 -12.36
N LYS A 840 -22.52 -1.29 -12.34
CA LYS A 840 -23.35 -1.14 -13.55
C LYS A 840 -22.97 0.06 -14.39
N THR A 841 -22.55 1.16 -13.77
CA THR A 841 -22.28 2.44 -14.46
C THR A 841 -20.79 2.77 -14.52
N GLY A 842 -19.96 2.09 -13.74
CA GLY A 842 -18.54 2.37 -13.56
C GLY A 842 -18.25 3.65 -12.76
N GLN A 843 -19.28 4.30 -12.21
CA GLN A 843 -19.13 5.52 -11.41
C GLN A 843 -18.64 5.19 -10.00
N ALA A 844 -17.85 6.09 -9.41
CA ALA A 844 -17.46 6.02 -8.00
C ALA A 844 -18.30 6.95 -7.12
N LEU A 845 -18.23 6.88 -5.79
CA LEU A 845 -18.68 8.02 -4.96
C LEU A 845 -17.68 9.18 -5.07
N LEU A 846 -16.40 8.84 -5.04
CA LEU A 846 -15.30 9.76 -5.27
C LEU A 846 -14.19 9.01 -5.99
N ASP A 847 -13.60 9.65 -6.99
CA ASP A 847 -12.52 9.12 -7.82
C ASP A 847 -11.43 10.17 -8.03
N ALA A 848 -10.22 9.73 -8.37
CA ALA A 848 -9.05 10.58 -8.54
C ALA A 848 -9.27 11.67 -9.61
N ASP A 849 -9.97 11.33 -10.71
CA ASP A 849 -10.25 12.26 -11.82
C ASP A 849 -11.19 13.40 -11.40
N GLY A 850 -12.15 13.11 -10.52
CA GLY A 850 -13.13 14.06 -10.02
C GLY A 850 -12.61 15.06 -8.98
N ILE A 851 -11.47 14.77 -8.32
CA ILE A 851 -10.99 15.58 -7.18
C ILE A 851 -10.77 17.03 -7.55
N ALA A 852 -10.28 17.32 -8.75
CA ALA A 852 -10.05 18.70 -9.20
C ALA A 852 -11.33 19.55 -9.26
N SER A 853 -12.50 18.91 -9.34
CA SER A 853 -13.80 19.55 -9.56
C SER A 853 -14.67 19.72 -8.31
N LEU A 854 -14.23 19.26 -7.13
CA LEU A 854 -15.02 19.37 -5.89
C LEU A 854 -15.28 20.83 -5.47
N GLY A 855 -14.34 21.74 -5.76
CA GLY A 855 -14.53 23.17 -5.55
C GLY A 855 -14.40 23.64 -4.10
N ASN A 856 -13.86 22.81 -3.20
CA ASN A 856 -13.78 23.11 -1.77
C ASN A 856 -12.61 24.02 -1.36
N SER A 857 -11.71 24.37 -2.29
CA SER A 857 -10.75 25.49 -2.18
C SER A 857 -9.87 25.49 -0.92
N ASN A 858 -10.26 26.24 0.12
CA ASN A 858 -9.57 26.35 1.41
C ASN A 858 -10.34 25.67 2.57
N ARG A 859 -11.54 25.14 2.33
CA ARG A 859 -12.34 24.37 3.29
C ARG A 859 -12.06 22.88 3.09
N LEU A 860 -10.85 22.48 3.48
CA LEU A 860 -10.27 21.18 3.18
C LEU A 860 -10.44 20.25 4.40
N PRO A 861 -11.18 19.13 4.28
CA PRO A 861 -11.35 18.19 5.38
C PRO A 861 -10.09 17.36 5.62
N PHE A 862 -9.99 16.84 6.85
CA PHE A 862 -9.27 15.59 7.10
C PHE A 862 -10.14 14.40 6.72
N MET A 863 -9.59 13.38 6.08
CA MET A 863 -10.36 12.20 5.67
C MET A 863 -9.81 10.93 6.31
N THR A 864 -10.67 10.14 6.96
CA THR A 864 -10.37 8.74 7.32
C THR A 864 -11.04 7.81 6.33
N SER A 865 -10.29 6.89 5.74
CA SER A 865 -10.84 5.88 4.84
C SER A 865 -10.63 4.48 5.40
N MET A 866 -11.70 3.91 5.94
CA MET A 866 -11.78 2.53 6.45
C MET A 866 -12.15 1.61 5.29
N SER A 867 -11.20 1.45 4.36
CA SER A 867 -11.37 0.85 3.04
C SER A 867 -10.04 0.29 2.52
N CYS A 868 -9.93 -0.29 1.32
CA CYS A 868 -8.69 -0.91 0.84
C CYS A 868 -7.82 0.02 -0.03
N SER A 869 -6.49 -0.08 0.08
CA SER A 869 -5.48 0.44 -0.87
C SER A 869 -5.45 1.93 -1.25
N LEU A 870 -6.33 2.79 -0.73
CA LEU A 870 -6.33 4.23 -1.01
C LEU A 870 -5.02 4.93 -0.62
N GLY A 871 -4.33 4.41 0.39
CA GLY A 871 -3.09 4.94 0.95
C GLY A 871 -1.81 4.38 0.31
N ARG A 872 -1.91 3.63 -0.79
CA ARG A 872 -0.76 2.95 -1.42
C ARG A 872 0.11 3.90 -2.25
N PHE A 873 0.76 4.84 -1.60
CA PHE A 873 1.55 5.90 -2.27
C PHE A 873 2.81 5.38 -2.99
N SER A 874 3.24 4.13 -2.73
CA SER A 874 4.53 3.58 -3.20
C SER A 874 4.57 3.10 -4.64
N LEU A 875 3.41 3.04 -5.32
CA LEU A 875 3.31 2.47 -6.67
C LEU A 875 4.06 3.31 -7.71
N PRO A 876 5.00 2.71 -8.47
CA PRO A 876 5.72 3.41 -9.53
C PRO A 876 4.74 3.88 -10.61
N GLY A 877 4.79 5.17 -10.96
CA GLY A 877 3.97 5.74 -12.03
C GLY A 877 2.46 5.90 -11.72
N TYR A 878 2.00 5.55 -10.52
CA TYR A 878 0.58 5.66 -10.13
C TYR A 878 0.41 6.48 -8.85
N ASP A 879 -0.58 7.37 -8.83
CA ASP A 879 -0.98 8.11 -7.63
C ASP A 879 -2.37 7.65 -7.17
N CYS A 880 -2.42 7.05 -5.98
CA CYS A 880 -3.66 6.61 -5.36
C CYS A 880 -4.50 7.80 -4.85
N LEU A 881 -5.79 7.56 -4.61
CA LEU A 881 -6.78 8.57 -4.23
C LEU A 881 -6.35 9.38 -3.01
N GLY A 882 -5.76 8.74 -1.99
CA GLY A 882 -5.25 9.44 -0.80
C GLY A 882 -4.18 10.48 -1.15
N THR A 883 -3.26 10.13 -2.06
CA THR A 883 -2.24 11.04 -2.58
C THR A 883 -2.87 12.17 -3.40
N VAL A 884 -3.82 11.87 -4.29
CA VAL A 884 -4.49 12.88 -5.13
C VAL A 884 -5.28 13.88 -4.28
N LEU A 885 -6.00 13.39 -3.28
CA LEU A 885 -6.75 14.22 -2.32
C LEU A 885 -5.84 15.23 -1.61
N LEU A 886 -4.66 14.81 -1.17
CA LEU A 886 -3.69 15.70 -0.53
C LEU A 886 -3.03 16.66 -1.53
N LEU A 887 -2.57 16.18 -2.67
CA LEU A 887 -1.71 16.96 -3.57
C LEU A 887 -2.48 17.88 -4.53
N GLN A 888 -3.79 17.72 -4.69
CA GLN A 888 -4.57 18.63 -5.52
C GLN A 888 -4.60 20.04 -4.91
N SER A 889 -3.91 21.01 -5.54
CA SER A 889 -3.50 22.27 -4.89
C SER A 889 -4.67 23.13 -4.37
N ASN A 890 -5.86 23.07 -4.98
CA ASN A 890 -7.05 23.88 -4.64
C ASN A 890 -8.32 23.05 -4.37
N SER A 891 -8.20 21.76 -4.09
CA SER A 891 -9.34 20.88 -3.87
C SER A 891 -8.93 19.63 -3.08
N GLY A 892 -9.88 18.79 -2.68
CA GLY A 892 -9.61 17.52 -2.00
C GLY A 892 -9.51 17.67 -0.49
N ALA A 893 -8.48 17.08 0.13
CA ALA A 893 -8.31 17.01 1.59
C ALA A 893 -7.03 17.71 2.07
N SER A 894 -6.97 18.08 3.34
CA SER A 894 -5.77 18.62 4.01
C SER A 894 -4.84 17.51 4.51
N ALA A 895 -5.40 16.35 4.85
CA ALA A 895 -4.70 15.11 5.12
C ALA A 895 -5.66 13.92 4.99
N VAL A 896 -5.11 12.72 4.74
CA VAL A 896 -5.86 11.47 4.58
C VAL A 896 -5.20 10.37 5.40
N TRP A 897 -5.97 9.64 6.21
CA TRP A 897 -5.52 8.43 6.87
C TRP A 897 -6.19 7.21 6.24
N ALA A 898 -5.39 6.40 5.55
CA ALA A 898 -5.89 5.31 4.70
C ALA A 898 -4.85 4.19 4.57
N PRO A 899 -5.28 2.95 4.28
CA PRO A 899 -4.36 1.82 4.17
C PRO A 899 -3.73 1.68 2.79
N SER A 900 -2.51 1.18 2.76
CA SER A 900 -1.74 0.83 1.56
C SER A 900 -2.10 -0.54 0.99
N GLY A 901 -2.61 -1.45 1.81
CA GLY A 901 -3.06 -2.79 1.41
C GLY A 901 -4.52 -3.05 1.76
N GLN A 902 -4.87 -4.32 1.93
CA GLN A 902 -6.23 -4.74 2.29
C GLN A 902 -6.61 -4.30 3.70
N SER A 903 -7.88 -3.95 3.87
CA SER A 903 -8.45 -3.56 5.15
C SER A 903 -9.81 -4.20 5.35
N PHE A 904 -10.06 -4.70 6.56
CA PHE A 904 -11.29 -5.40 6.91
C PHE A 904 -12.17 -4.50 7.77
N ASN A 905 -13.48 -4.43 7.50
CA ASN A 905 -14.39 -3.47 8.14
C ASN A 905 -14.38 -3.56 9.66
N GLN A 906 -14.49 -4.77 10.24
CA GLN A 906 -14.59 -4.91 11.69
C GLN A 906 -13.30 -4.44 12.42
N PRO A 907 -12.09 -4.90 12.04
CA PRO A 907 -10.84 -4.32 12.55
C PRO A 907 -10.71 -2.80 12.29
N ALA A 908 -11.00 -2.34 11.07
CA ALA A 908 -10.93 -0.93 10.71
C ALA A 908 -11.90 -0.07 11.54
N ARG A 909 -13.06 -0.61 11.89
CA ARG A 909 -14.03 0.03 12.78
C ARG A 909 -13.45 0.22 14.18
N VAL A 910 -12.71 -0.75 14.72
CA VAL A 910 -12.03 -0.60 16.03
C VAL A 910 -10.99 0.53 15.97
N LEU A 911 -10.22 0.58 14.89
CA LEU A 911 -9.22 1.62 14.67
C LEU A 911 -9.86 3.01 14.58
N ALA A 912 -10.93 3.15 13.79
CA ALA A 912 -11.72 4.36 13.72
C ALA A 912 -12.31 4.75 15.09
N ASP A 913 -12.78 3.79 15.88
CA ASP A 913 -13.32 4.01 17.22
C ASP A 913 -12.31 4.72 18.12
N GLY A 914 -11.08 4.23 18.15
CA GLY A 914 -10.00 4.81 18.92
C GLY A 914 -9.69 6.24 18.46
N PHE A 915 -9.60 6.44 17.14
CA PHE A 915 -9.32 7.75 16.55
C PHE A 915 -10.40 8.79 16.89
N TYR A 916 -11.67 8.46 16.68
CA TYR A 916 -12.78 9.38 16.92
C TYR A 916 -13.03 9.64 18.41
N LYS A 917 -12.78 8.65 19.29
CA LYS A 917 -12.75 8.89 20.75
C LYS A 917 -11.63 9.85 21.13
N ALA A 918 -10.42 9.67 20.58
CA ALA A 918 -9.30 10.54 20.86
C ALA A 918 -9.60 11.99 20.47
N LEU A 919 -10.17 12.22 19.28
CA LEU A 919 -10.55 13.55 18.83
C LEU A 919 -11.67 14.19 19.66
N PHE A 920 -12.80 13.49 19.79
CA PHE A 920 -14.05 14.12 20.23
C PHE A 920 -14.41 13.89 21.69
N ARG A 921 -13.85 12.87 22.34
CA ARG A 921 -14.08 12.59 23.77
C ARG A 921 -12.88 12.96 24.62
N ASN A 922 -11.66 12.70 24.14
CA ASN A 922 -10.44 13.03 24.89
C ASN A 922 -9.95 14.47 24.60
N GLY A 923 -10.50 15.14 23.60
CA GLY A 923 -10.13 16.52 23.24
C GLY A 923 -8.75 16.63 22.62
N THR A 924 -8.30 15.59 21.90
CA THR A 924 -6.98 15.57 21.26
C THR A 924 -6.93 16.60 20.14
N ALA A 925 -5.98 17.55 20.23
CA ALA A 925 -5.93 18.70 19.33
C ALA A 925 -5.39 18.37 17.93
N ARG A 926 -4.42 17.45 17.82
CA ARG A 926 -3.68 17.15 16.58
C ARG A 926 -3.96 15.76 16.06
N ILE A 927 -4.04 15.63 14.73
CA ILE A 927 -4.43 14.37 14.08
C ILE A 927 -3.46 13.23 14.37
N GLY A 928 -2.16 13.49 14.44
CA GLY A 928 -1.15 12.48 14.68
C GLY A 928 -1.27 11.84 16.07
N ASP A 929 -1.61 12.64 17.08
CA ASP A 929 -1.85 12.13 18.44
C ASP A 929 -3.11 11.25 18.50
N ALA A 930 -4.13 11.60 17.73
CA ALA A 930 -5.34 10.80 17.62
C ALA A 930 -5.07 9.46 16.90
N VAL A 931 -4.15 9.44 15.92
CA VAL A 931 -3.68 8.21 15.28
C VAL A 931 -2.92 7.32 16.28
N VAL A 932 -1.99 7.88 17.07
CA VAL A 932 -1.26 7.12 18.11
C VAL A 932 -2.24 6.49 19.12
N GLN A 933 -3.17 7.27 19.67
CA GLN A 933 -4.21 6.76 20.58
C GLN A 933 -5.13 5.72 19.91
N ALA A 934 -5.36 5.82 18.60
CA ALA A 934 -6.11 4.81 17.86
C ALA A 934 -5.36 3.49 17.79
N CYS A 935 -4.04 3.52 17.57
CA CYS A 935 -3.18 2.33 17.61
C CYS A 935 -3.15 1.72 19.01
N GLU A 936 -2.99 2.52 20.07
CA GLU A 936 -3.10 2.05 21.47
C GLU A 936 -4.42 1.32 21.70
N HIS A 937 -5.54 1.95 21.34
CA HIS A 937 -6.86 1.36 21.47
C HIS A 937 -7.01 0.05 20.70
N TYR A 938 -6.44 -0.02 19.50
CA TYR A 938 -6.51 -1.20 18.64
C TYR A 938 -5.71 -2.38 19.22
N VAL A 939 -4.50 -2.11 19.75
CA VAL A 939 -3.66 -3.09 20.43
C VAL A 939 -4.32 -3.60 21.71
N GLU A 940 -4.90 -2.70 22.53
CA GLU A 940 -5.68 -3.08 23.73
C GLU A 940 -6.86 -4.01 23.43
N LYS A 941 -7.44 -3.91 22.22
CA LYS A 941 -8.53 -4.76 21.76
C LYS A 941 -8.07 -6.09 21.15
N GLY A 942 -6.77 -6.38 21.17
CA GLY A 942 -6.20 -7.66 20.72
C GLY A 942 -6.46 -7.97 19.25
N GLN A 943 -6.52 -6.95 18.40
CA GLN A 943 -6.80 -7.09 16.98
C GLN A 943 -5.56 -7.49 16.16
N MET A 944 -5.73 -7.82 14.88
CA MET A 944 -4.64 -8.27 14.00
C MET A 944 -3.61 -7.16 13.73
N ARG A 945 -2.34 -7.40 14.07
CA ARG A 945 -1.22 -6.44 13.90
C ARG A 945 -1.03 -5.97 12.45
N GLY A 946 -1.21 -6.87 11.48
CA GLY A 946 -1.02 -6.57 10.06
C GLY A 946 -1.86 -5.40 9.55
N LEU A 947 -3.06 -5.18 10.10
CA LEU A 947 -3.90 -4.04 9.70
C LEU A 947 -3.26 -2.70 10.07
N LEU A 948 -2.64 -2.57 11.25
CA LEU A 948 -1.99 -1.31 11.65
C LEU A 948 -0.88 -0.94 10.68
N ASN A 949 -0.11 -1.94 10.26
CA ASN A 949 1.05 -1.75 9.39
C ASN A 949 0.67 -1.16 8.02
N VAL A 950 -0.54 -1.37 7.52
CA VAL A 950 -0.95 -0.82 6.24
C VAL A 950 -1.53 0.60 6.34
N TYR A 951 -1.99 1.06 7.51
CA TYR A 951 -2.58 2.40 7.66
C TYR A 951 -1.51 3.50 7.70
N ASN A 952 -1.51 4.36 6.67
CA ASN A 952 -0.55 5.46 6.54
C ASN A 952 -1.26 6.82 6.63
N LEU A 953 -0.66 7.74 7.40
CA LEU A 953 -1.12 9.13 7.44
C LEU A 953 -0.47 9.92 6.30
N ILE A 954 -1.23 10.19 5.25
CA ILE A 954 -0.85 11.02 4.11
C ILE A 954 -1.20 12.47 4.44
N GLY A 955 -0.26 13.19 5.04
CA GLY A 955 -0.43 14.55 5.52
C GLY A 955 0.52 14.91 6.66
N ASP A 956 0.34 16.09 7.24
CA ASP A 956 1.15 16.56 8.38
C ASP A 956 0.58 16.02 9.72
N PRO A 957 1.31 15.19 10.47
CA PRO A 957 0.84 14.65 11.76
C PRO A 957 0.61 15.74 12.82
N ALA A 958 1.26 16.90 12.70
CA ALA A 958 1.11 18.00 13.64
C ALA A 958 -0.09 18.92 13.33
N MET A 959 -0.88 18.61 12.30
CA MET A 959 -2.04 19.40 11.91
C MET A 959 -3.12 19.41 13.00
N PRO A 960 -3.56 20.60 13.46
CA PRO A 960 -4.70 20.70 14.35
C PRO A 960 -6.00 20.41 13.61
N LEU A 961 -6.89 19.65 14.22
CA LEU A 961 -8.20 19.36 13.63
C LEU A 961 -9.31 20.27 14.18
N THR A 962 -9.17 20.75 15.41
CA THR A 962 -10.21 21.51 16.12
C THR A 962 -10.04 23.01 15.94
N GLY A 963 -10.99 23.64 15.23
CA GLY A 963 -11.20 25.08 15.29
C GLY A 963 -12.09 25.43 16.49
N THR A 964 -11.86 26.58 17.11
CA THR A 964 -12.72 27.14 18.18
C THR A 964 -14.21 27.02 17.84
N ALA A 965 -14.99 26.40 18.74
CA ALA A 965 -16.42 26.16 18.59
C ALA A 965 -17.17 27.43 18.16
N PHE A 966 -17.80 27.42 16.99
CA PHE A 966 -18.60 28.54 16.50
C PHE A 966 -19.96 28.61 17.24
N LEU A 967 -20.51 27.45 17.62
CA LEU A 967 -21.77 27.38 18.39
C LEU A 967 -21.66 27.91 19.84
N GLY A 968 -20.47 28.29 20.29
CA GLY A 968 -20.24 28.97 21.58
C GLY A 968 -20.61 30.46 21.59
N SER A 969 -20.82 31.10 20.43
CA SER A 969 -21.53 32.38 20.37
C SER A 969 -23.02 32.09 20.21
N SER A 970 -23.86 32.43 21.19
CA SER A 970 -25.32 32.25 21.13
C SER A 970 -25.90 32.95 19.88
N PRO A 971 -26.09 32.23 18.74
CA PRO A 971 -26.54 32.84 17.50
C PRO A 971 -28.05 33.05 17.61
N SER A 972 -28.60 34.04 16.92
CA SER A 972 -30.06 34.03 16.68
C SER A 972 -30.45 32.79 15.87
N PHE A 973 -31.70 32.37 15.91
CA PHE A 973 -32.24 31.29 15.08
C PHE A 973 -31.86 31.47 13.60
N ALA A 974 -32.03 32.67 13.06
CA ALA A 974 -31.60 32.99 11.69
C ALA A 974 -30.10 32.80 11.46
N SER A 975 -29.26 33.23 12.41
CA SER A 975 -27.80 33.04 12.30
C SER A 975 -27.40 31.58 12.48
N TRP A 976 -28.21 30.79 13.20
CA TRP A 976 -28.03 29.35 13.35
C TRP A 976 -28.45 28.61 12.08
N GLN A 977 -29.52 29.04 11.39
CA GLN A 977 -29.91 28.48 10.11
C GLN A 977 -28.79 28.65 9.08
N ASP A 978 -28.22 29.86 8.97
CA ASP A 978 -27.09 30.17 8.08
C ASP A 978 -25.83 29.31 8.35
N VAL A 979 -25.74 28.72 9.54
CA VAL A 979 -24.63 27.85 9.97
C VAL A 979 -24.97 26.39 9.72
N VAL A 980 -26.18 25.96 10.08
CA VAL A 980 -26.55 24.54 10.08
C VAL A 980 -26.90 24.05 8.68
N PHE A 981 -27.53 24.88 7.85
CA PHE A 981 -27.97 24.53 6.51
C PHE A 981 -26.96 24.99 5.46
N THR A 982 -26.77 24.17 4.42
CA THR A 982 -26.04 24.56 3.21
C THR A 982 -26.81 25.61 2.42
N ASP A 983 -26.16 26.33 1.50
CA ASP A 983 -26.81 27.32 0.63
C ASP A 983 -28.02 26.74 -0.14
N ASP A 984 -27.91 25.48 -0.58
CA ASP A 984 -28.99 24.78 -1.28
C ASP A 984 -30.14 24.40 -0.34
N GLU A 985 -29.85 23.98 0.90
CA GLU A 985 -30.87 23.67 1.93
C GLU A 985 -31.58 24.93 2.45
N LEU A 986 -30.86 26.05 2.58
CA LEU A 986 -31.44 27.36 2.92
C LEU A 986 -32.43 27.85 1.85
N ALA A 987 -32.26 27.42 0.60
CA ALA A 987 -33.19 27.73 -0.47
C ALA A 987 -34.48 26.89 -0.43
N ASP A 988 -34.53 25.82 0.38
CA ASP A 988 -35.67 24.93 0.54
C ASP A 988 -36.37 25.14 1.91
N PRO A 989 -37.54 25.80 1.95
CA PRO A 989 -38.28 26.05 3.19
C PRO A 989 -38.79 24.78 3.89
N GLU A 990 -38.94 23.66 3.17
CA GLU A 990 -39.36 22.38 3.77
C GLU A 990 -38.20 21.70 4.52
N VAL A 991 -36.97 22.17 4.33
CA VAL A 991 -35.77 21.68 5.04
C VAL A 991 -35.32 22.68 6.08
N SER A 992 -35.17 23.96 5.72
CA SER A 992 -34.58 24.97 6.60
C SER A 992 -35.60 25.82 7.36
N GLY A 993 -36.90 25.74 7.04
CA GLY A 993 -37.92 26.57 7.66
C GLY A 993 -38.11 26.32 9.16
N ASP A 994 -38.68 27.30 9.87
CA ASP A 994 -38.84 27.27 11.33
C ASP A 994 -39.53 26.00 11.86
N TRP A 995 -40.53 25.53 11.13
CA TRP A 995 -41.36 24.37 11.47
C TRP A 995 -41.08 23.14 10.60
N ALA A 996 -40.02 23.18 9.79
CA ALA A 996 -39.54 22.02 9.08
C ALA A 996 -38.91 21.03 10.05
N ASP A 997 -39.04 19.74 9.74
CA ASP A 997 -38.59 18.59 10.54
C ASP A 997 -37.83 17.65 9.57
N PRO A 998 -36.53 17.91 9.32
CA PRO A 998 -35.80 17.22 8.25
C PRO A 998 -35.48 15.75 8.56
N ASP A 999 -35.41 15.37 9.84
CA ASP A 999 -35.16 13.98 10.26
C ASP A 999 -36.43 13.19 10.60
N GLY A 1000 -37.57 13.88 10.73
CA GLY A 1000 -38.90 13.30 10.84
C GLY A 1000 -39.20 12.72 12.22
N ASP A 1001 -38.52 13.18 13.27
CA ASP A 1001 -38.74 12.73 14.64
C ASP A 1001 -39.90 13.47 15.36
N GLY A 1002 -40.45 14.49 14.71
CA GLY A 1002 -41.54 15.32 15.21
C GLY A 1002 -41.08 16.62 15.87
N LEU A 1003 -39.78 16.91 15.91
CA LEU A 1003 -39.23 18.16 16.42
C LEU A 1003 -38.86 19.12 15.29
N PRO A 1004 -39.49 20.30 15.23
CA PRO A 1004 -39.17 21.27 14.19
C PRO A 1004 -37.80 21.94 14.46
N ASN A 1005 -37.18 22.48 13.41
CA ASN A 1005 -35.92 23.22 13.47
C ASN A 1005 -35.83 24.27 14.60
N ILE A 1006 -36.93 24.96 14.90
CA ILE A 1006 -36.97 25.92 16.02
C ILE A 1006 -36.84 25.24 17.40
N ALA A 1007 -37.40 24.04 17.57
CA ALA A 1007 -37.22 23.23 18.76
C ALA A 1007 -35.79 22.70 18.84
N GLU A 1008 -35.28 22.17 17.73
CA GLU A 1008 -33.89 21.72 17.59
C GLU A 1008 -32.90 22.81 18.00
N TYR A 1009 -33.05 24.01 17.45
CA TYR A 1009 -32.27 25.18 17.82
C TYR A 1009 -32.34 25.50 19.32
N ALA A 1010 -33.57 25.54 19.87
CA ALA A 1010 -33.81 25.97 21.24
C ALA A 1010 -33.33 24.94 22.27
N LEU A 1011 -33.36 23.66 21.93
CA LEU A 1011 -32.89 22.54 22.77
C LEU A 1011 -31.38 22.28 22.58
N GLY A 1012 -30.78 22.79 21.51
CA GLY A 1012 -29.37 22.61 21.18
C GLY A 1012 -29.11 21.24 20.54
N TRP A 1013 -30.07 20.78 19.75
CA TRP A 1013 -30.10 19.49 19.07
C TRP A 1013 -29.79 19.66 17.57
N ASN A 1014 -29.71 18.56 16.85
CA ASN A 1014 -29.24 18.52 15.46
C ASN A 1014 -30.40 18.12 14.54
N PRO A 1015 -30.87 19.02 13.64
CA PRO A 1015 -32.08 18.80 12.85
C PRO A 1015 -31.97 17.72 11.75
N PHE A 1016 -30.86 17.00 11.68
CA PHE A 1016 -30.64 15.91 10.74
C PHE A 1016 -30.43 14.57 11.44
N VAL A 1017 -30.68 14.52 12.75
CA VAL A 1017 -30.42 13.36 13.60
C VAL A 1017 -31.59 13.19 14.53
N ALA A 1018 -32.46 12.24 14.18
CA ALA A 1018 -33.60 11.88 15.02
C ALA A 1018 -33.17 11.69 16.47
N ASP A 1019 -33.77 12.51 17.34
CA ASP A 1019 -33.44 12.54 18.75
C ASP A 1019 -34.26 11.51 19.53
N GLY A 1020 -33.78 11.19 20.73
CA GLY A 1020 -34.56 10.39 21.67
C GLY A 1020 -35.77 11.18 22.19
N ASP A 1021 -36.72 10.49 22.82
CA ASP A 1021 -37.87 11.15 23.47
C ASP A 1021 -37.40 12.32 24.35
N PHE A 1022 -37.92 13.52 24.10
CA PHE A 1022 -37.68 14.69 24.95
C PHE A 1022 -38.22 14.41 26.36
N GLU A 1023 -37.33 14.02 27.26
CA GLU A 1023 -37.69 13.58 28.60
C GLU A 1023 -37.86 14.79 29.54
N ILE A 1024 -39.11 15.20 29.75
CA ILE A 1024 -39.44 16.10 30.86
C ILE A 1024 -39.54 15.28 32.13
N LEU A 1025 -38.54 15.38 33.01
CA LEU A 1025 -38.61 14.71 34.31
C LEU A 1025 -39.56 15.48 35.23
N THR A 1026 -40.62 14.79 35.66
CA THR A 1026 -41.57 15.31 36.65
C THR A 1026 -41.43 14.56 37.97
N GLY A 1027 -41.24 15.28 39.07
CA GLY A 1027 -41.15 14.69 40.41
C GLY A 1027 -41.63 15.59 41.54
N GLU A 1028 -41.86 15.01 42.72
CA GLU A 1028 -42.04 15.77 43.97
C GLU A 1028 -40.67 16.03 44.62
N ALA A 1029 -40.37 17.29 44.91
CA ALA A 1029 -39.08 17.70 45.48
C ALA A 1029 -38.74 16.93 46.77
N SER A 1030 -37.73 16.04 46.71
CA SER A 1030 -37.11 15.43 47.88
C SER A 1030 -35.58 15.59 47.83
N LYS A 1031 -35.09 16.83 47.89
CA LYS A 1031 -33.72 17.13 48.32
C LYS A 1031 -33.74 17.89 49.66
N PRO A 1032 -32.80 17.62 50.59
CA PRO A 1032 -32.75 18.29 51.88
C PRO A 1032 -32.41 19.77 51.70
N GLY A 1033 -33.38 20.66 51.96
CA GLY A 1033 -33.16 22.12 52.00
C GLY A 1033 -34.15 22.99 51.21
N ALA A 1034 -35.00 22.42 50.36
CA ALA A 1034 -36.04 23.17 49.66
C ALA A 1034 -37.35 23.20 50.46
N VAL A 1035 -37.94 24.39 50.64
CA VAL A 1035 -39.07 24.66 51.56
C VAL A 1035 -40.45 24.50 50.89
N THR A 1036 -40.57 23.87 49.71
CA THR A 1036 -41.87 23.73 49.05
C THR A 1036 -42.09 22.36 48.42
N SER A 1037 -43.18 21.70 48.82
CA SER A 1037 -43.80 20.58 48.10
C SER A 1037 -44.47 21.12 46.81
N GLY A 1038 -43.92 20.77 45.64
CA GLY A 1038 -44.39 21.23 44.33
C GLY A 1038 -43.96 20.28 43.21
N LEU A 1039 -44.58 20.42 42.04
CA LEU A 1039 -44.19 19.72 40.81
C LEU A 1039 -42.89 20.35 40.29
N VAL A 1040 -41.85 19.55 40.08
CA VAL A 1040 -40.64 20.03 39.39
C VAL A 1040 -40.74 19.64 37.91
N ILE A 1041 -40.50 20.60 37.02
CA ILE A 1041 -40.32 20.38 35.58
C ILE A 1041 -38.84 20.63 35.30
N GLU A 1042 -38.16 19.61 34.83
CA GLU A 1042 -36.76 19.69 34.41
C GLU A 1042 -36.69 19.53 32.89
N TYR A 1043 -35.96 20.44 32.22
CA TYR A 1043 -35.69 20.35 30.80
C TYR A 1043 -34.33 20.97 30.46
N GLN A 1044 -33.74 20.54 29.35
CA GLN A 1044 -32.50 21.09 28.83
C GLN A 1044 -32.80 22.11 27.73
N ARG A 1045 -32.05 23.22 27.68
CA ARG A 1045 -32.10 24.18 26.57
C ARG A 1045 -30.71 24.61 26.15
N ARG A 1046 -30.60 25.20 24.97
CA ARG A 1046 -29.37 25.80 24.48
C ARG A 1046 -29.01 27.05 25.28
N ARG A 1047 -27.71 27.19 25.57
CA ARG A 1047 -27.15 28.28 26.35
C ARG A 1047 -27.28 29.62 25.63
N GLY A 1048 -27.90 30.59 26.30
CA GLY A 1048 -27.96 31.98 25.86
C GLY A 1048 -28.89 32.25 24.67
N VAL A 1049 -29.85 31.36 24.39
CA VAL A 1049 -30.96 31.62 23.47
C VAL A 1049 -31.74 32.85 23.94
N ARG A 1050 -32.04 33.79 23.03
CA ARG A 1050 -32.73 35.07 23.36
C ARG A 1050 -33.97 35.36 22.52
N ASP A 1051 -34.14 34.60 21.46
CA ASP A 1051 -35.14 34.73 20.40
C ASP A 1051 -36.02 33.47 20.30
N VAL A 1052 -35.99 32.64 21.34
CA VAL A 1052 -37.01 31.63 21.63
C VAL A 1052 -37.29 31.65 23.13
N ASN A 1053 -38.56 31.79 23.49
CA ASN A 1053 -39.04 31.81 24.87
C ASN A 1053 -39.62 30.45 25.26
N PHE A 1054 -39.24 29.99 26.45
CA PHE A 1054 -39.79 28.81 27.11
C PHE A 1054 -40.84 29.26 28.14
N ASN A 1055 -42.11 29.29 27.74
CA ASN A 1055 -43.19 29.78 28.58
C ASN A 1055 -43.90 28.63 29.29
N ILE A 1056 -44.14 28.77 30.59
CA ILE A 1056 -45.01 27.87 31.32
C ILE A 1056 -46.44 28.31 31.04
N GLU A 1057 -47.26 27.38 30.56
CA GLU A 1057 -48.70 27.61 30.45
C GLU A 1057 -49.44 26.67 31.39
N ALA A 1058 -50.55 27.16 31.92
CA ALA A 1058 -51.44 26.41 32.78
C ALA A 1058 -52.85 26.34 32.15
N ALA A 1059 -53.58 25.27 32.44
CA ALA A 1059 -54.97 25.13 32.06
C ALA A 1059 -55.74 24.31 33.10
N GLU A 1060 -57.02 24.61 33.25
CA GLU A 1060 -57.91 23.80 34.11
C GLU A 1060 -58.44 22.56 33.38
N THR A 1061 -58.35 22.55 32.05
CA THR A 1061 -58.72 21.44 31.17
C THR A 1061 -57.66 21.24 30.08
N LEU A 1062 -57.62 20.08 29.44
CA LEU A 1062 -56.69 19.80 28.33
C LEU A 1062 -57.14 20.41 26.99
N VAL A 1063 -58.14 21.30 26.97
CA VAL A 1063 -58.65 21.90 25.73
C VAL A 1063 -57.70 23.00 25.25
N ALA A 1064 -57.27 22.93 23.99
CA ALA A 1064 -56.20 23.76 23.43
C ALA A 1064 -56.42 25.29 23.53
N GLN A 1065 -57.65 25.76 23.67
CA GLN A 1065 -57.99 27.20 23.78
C GLN A 1065 -58.02 27.73 25.22
N ASP A 1066 -57.88 26.86 26.23
CA ASP A 1066 -58.03 27.22 27.65
C ASP A 1066 -56.67 27.40 28.36
N TRP A 1067 -55.56 27.35 27.61
CA TRP A 1067 -54.22 27.56 28.16
C TRP A 1067 -53.93 29.04 28.34
N PHE A 1068 -53.46 29.42 29.53
CA PHE A 1068 -53.08 30.78 29.91
C PHE A 1068 -51.66 30.78 30.51
N ASP A 1069 -51.09 31.98 30.68
CA ASP A 1069 -49.76 32.14 31.28
C ASP A 1069 -49.71 31.52 32.69
N GLY A 1070 -48.85 30.52 32.86
CA GLY A 1070 -48.67 29.77 34.09
C GLY A 1070 -47.60 30.38 35.02
N GLY A 1071 -47.04 31.54 34.70
CA GLY A 1071 -45.96 32.18 35.45
C GLY A 1071 -46.28 32.41 36.94
N ASP A 1072 -47.53 32.67 37.30
CA ASP A 1072 -47.98 32.81 38.70
C ASP A 1072 -47.80 31.53 39.53
N TYR A 1073 -47.72 30.37 38.88
CA TYR A 1073 -47.43 29.09 39.52
C TYR A 1073 -45.94 28.79 39.62
N LEU A 1074 -45.05 29.55 38.97
CA LEU A 1074 -43.61 29.34 39.10
C LEU A 1074 -43.10 29.82 40.47
N ALA A 1075 -42.62 28.89 41.29
CA ALA A 1075 -42.02 29.19 42.59
C ALA A 1075 -40.56 29.60 42.47
N GLN A 1076 -39.81 28.88 41.64
CA GLN A 1076 -38.37 29.04 41.49
C GLN A 1076 -37.93 28.48 40.13
N GLU A 1077 -37.00 29.17 39.47
CA GLU A 1077 -36.24 28.67 38.32
C GLU A 1077 -34.77 28.55 38.74
N ILE A 1078 -34.17 27.39 38.48
CA ILE A 1078 -32.76 27.12 38.71
C ILE A 1078 -32.16 26.70 37.37
N VAL A 1079 -31.14 27.42 36.91
CA VAL A 1079 -30.41 27.10 35.69
C VAL A 1079 -29.01 26.62 36.08
N SER A 1080 -28.63 25.44 35.60
CA SER A 1080 -27.28 24.88 35.78
C SER A 1080 -26.60 24.68 34.43
N ASP A 1081 -25.36 25.13 34.32
CA ASP A 1081 -24.50 24.87 33.16
C ASP A 1081 -24.16 23.37 33.10
N ASP A 1082 -24.38 22.75 31.94
CA ASP A 1082 -24.15 21.31 31.75
C ASP A 1082 -22.66 20.98 31.54
N GLY A 1083 -21.79 22.00 31.46
CA GLY A 1083 -20.34 21.83 31.31
C GLY A 1083 -19.90 21.43 29.90
N ASN A 1084 -20.82 21.38 28.93
CA ASN A 1084 -20.55 21.07 27.52
C ASN A 1084 -20.43 22.33 26.63
N GLY A 1085 -20.62 23.52 27.19
CA GLY A 1085 -20.53 24.80 26.46
C GLY A 1085 -21.70 25.10 25.52
N LEU A 1086 -22.65 24.18 25.34
CA LEU A 1086 -23.76 24.27 24.39
C LEU A 1086 -25.13 24.41 25.08
N THR A 1087 -25.36 23.68 26.16
CA THR A 1087 -26.67 23.57 26.83
C THR A 1087 -26.60 23.91 28.31
N GLU A 1088 -27.77 24.23 28.86
CA GLU A 1088 -28.02 24.41 30.28
C GLU A 1088 -29.30 23.66 30.68
N THR A 1089 -29.28 23.03 31.85
CA THR A 1089 -30.45 22.38 32.43
C THR A 1089 -31.24 23.39 33.27
N VAL A 1090 -32.55 23.47 33.02
CA VAL A 1090 -33.50 24.36 33.71
C VAL A 1090 -34.43 23.52 34.58
N HIS A 1091 -34.43 23.79 35.88
CA HIS A 1091 -35.37 23.23 36.84
C HIS A 1091 -36.40 24.28 37.24
N LEU A 1092 -37.66 24.04 36.90
CA LEU A 1092 -38.80 24.86 37.27
C LEU A 1092 -39.55 24.21 38.44
N VAL A 1093 -39.60 24.88 39.58
CA VAL A 1093 -40.40 24.44 40.73
C VAL A 1093 -41.77 25.09 40.63
N ILE A 1094 -42.81 24.30 40.43
CA ILE A 1094 -44.19 24.75 40.27
C ILE A 1094 -44.95 24.63 41.61
N ARG A 1095 -45.56 25.73 42.04
CA ARG A 1095 -46.43 25.81 43.22
C ARG A 1095 -47.68 24.97 42.99
N ARG A 1096 -48.11 24.25 44.04
CA ARG A 1096 -49.43 23.61 44.01
C ARG A 1096 -50.52 24.67 43.93
N PRO A 1097 -51.56 24.47 43.09
CA PRO A 1097 -52.71 25.35 43.05
C PRO A 1097 -53.45 25.33 44.40
N ASP A 1098 -54.16 26.41 44.70
CA ASP A 1098 -55.08 26.49 45.83
C ASP A 1098 -56.24 25.50 45.61
N GLU A 1099 -56.25 24.41 46.38
CA GLU A 1099 -57.24 23.32 46.27
C GLU A 1099 -58.70 23.80 46.45
N SER A 1100 -58.90 24.99 47.03
CA SER A 1100 -60.23 25.59 47.19
C SER A 1100 -60.78 26.27 45.92
N LYS A 1101 -59.95 26.47 44.88
CA LYS A 1101 -60.31 27.19 43.65
C LYS A 1101 -60.42 26.30 42.42
N SER A 1102 -59.45 25.41 42.19
CA SER A 1102 -59.47 24.46 41.06
C SER A 1102 -58.84 23.12 41.46
N PRO A 1103 -59.56 21.99 41.35
CA PRO A 1103 -59.10 20.70 41.88
C PRO A 1103 -58.06 19.99 40.98
N ARG A 1104 -57.86 20.46 39.74
CA ARG A 1104 -56.89 19.92 38.77
C ARG A 1104 -56.34 21.06 37.92
N LEU A 1105 -55.02 21.11 37.81
CA LEU A 1105 -54.30 22.07 36.98
C LEU A 1105 -53.35 21.29 36.08
N PHE A 1106 -53.45 21.51 34.77
CA PHE A 1106 -52.52 21.00 33.77
C PHE A 1106 -51.46 22.05 33.50
N ILE A 1107 -50.20 21.61 33.41
CA ILE A 1107 -49.06 22.49 33.11
C ILE A 1107 -48.39 21.95 31.84
N ARG A 1108 -47.96 22.84 30.96
CA ARG A 1108 -47.10 22.52 29.83
C ARG A 1108 -46.00 23.56 29.69
N LEU A 1109 -44.90 23.16 29.07
CA LEU A 1109 -43.87 24.07 28.58
C LEU A 1109 -44.17 24.35 27.11
N ARG A 1110 -44.33 25.62 26.74
CA ARG A 1110 -44.58 26.05 25.37
C ARG A 1110 -43.37 26.81 24.84
N LEU A 1111 -42.89 26.35 23.69
CA LEU A 1111 -41.84 27.02 22.93
C LEU A 1111 -42.47 28.10 22.01
N GLN A 1112 -41.94 29.32 22.03
CA GLN A 1112 -42.39 30.42 21.18
C GLN A 1112 -41.20 31.23 20.63
N PRO A 1113 -41.07 31.42 19.30
CA PRO A 1113 -40.11 32.37 18.73
C PRO A 1113 -40.35 33.82 19.21
#